data_AF-A0A553CMH3-F1
#
_entry.id   AF-A0A553CMH3-F1
#
_cell.length_a   1.000
_cell.length_b   1.000
_cell.length_c   1.000
_cell.angle_alpha   90.00
_cell.angle_beta   90.00
_cell.angle_gamma   90.00
#
_symmetry.space_group_name_H-M   'P 1'
#
loop_
_entity.id
_entity.type
_entity.pdbx_description
1 polymer ?
#
loop_
_entity_poly.entity_id
_entity_poly.type
_entity_poly.pdbx_seq_one_letter_code
_entity_poly.pdbx_strand_id
1 'polypeptide(L)'
;MGGVIARYALADMEQNMQQTGVDHQTRLFISHDAPQQGANIPVSLQYMYRHLNNQYVKSPALLAGGEIIVPLFTDVQPVSTYLSILDLPATKQLLSNSSTSNYTINNFEHNAFYNELKAKGLPNCGGYPINCRNIAISNGAECGLGQGFNPGENLVNYNWNKGLTFGGDLLSMVYLPLGGVIGGRILDNDFYGVALTGLIPGKSKFDVEFNAKAMPYGTSNQIYKGKVSYTKKILWIGPNITVNITNVQKSQPAGILPLDTYGGGFYDTSIVAGSLTLPNLYVRDKFNFIPTTSSLDIGKRNIVLQDADYKSAYIGAMPPVAPNNSPFVNFSSDFEVNNPNSSNKSHISFNARNGEWFARELNANAITTNCSFLCSGTSSSQISGNETLCTSANYSAPTGATTYTWSITQGNSLVTLSGNGTNSIVLNKTSPNASGSVTLNLNFGSPTCGFRTITKVIWVGSKVFNDVVQNSSCSSVTIDFVGAGNSLSNISFSQFITNGTTVNPNVTYYANGTNSNGDPSFIILLPSNPQPSFLLYNITYTDNCGSTITQYAHYRPINCRSNYRLATANTTFQIFPNPSNSLINITLFDENLAPKPTAVIKGTLYDLNNIEKTSLNIIGNTAQIDVSHFKKGIYVLKISVDGDIESHQVIVE
;
A
#
# COMPACT_ATOMS: atom_id res chain seq x y z
N MET A 1 -5.82 1.45 -32.63
CA MET A 1 -6.94 0.53 -32.99
C MET A 1 -6.77 -0.19 -34.33
N GLY A 2 -5.90 0.26 -35.24
CA GLY A 2 -5.73 -0.37 -36.57
C GLY A 2 -5.39 -1.86 -36.58
N GLY A 3 -4.73 -2.39 -35.53
CA GLY A 3 -4.42 -3.82 -35.44
C GLY A 3 -5.66 -4.73 -35.38
N VAL A 4 -6.77 -4.28 -34.80
CA VAL A 4 -8.03 -5.06 -34.76
C VAL A 4 -8.68 -5.10 -36.14
N ILE A 5 -8.69 -3.96 -36.84
CA ILE A 5 -9.26 -3.84 -38.18
C ILE A 5 -8.41 -4.59 -39.21
N ALA A 6 -7.08 -4.53 -39.09
CA ALA A 6 -6.17 -5.31 -39.92
C ALA A 6 -6.35 -6.82 -39.70
N ARG A 7 -6.51 -7.28 -38.45
CA ARG A 7 -6.89 -8.67 -38.12
C ARG A 7 -8.17 -9.07 -38.84
N TYR A 8 -9.22 -8.24 -38.72
CA TYR A 8 -10.51 -8.49 -39.38
C TYR A 8 -10.34 -8.60 -40.90
N ALA A 9 -9.69 -7.61 -41.53
CA ALA A 9 -9.53 -7.54 -42.97
C ALA A 9 -8.75 -8.73 -43.54
N LEU A 10 -7.63 -9.09 -42.91
CA LEU A 10 -6.82 -10.24 -43.34
C LEU A 10 -7.59 -11.55 -43.17
N ALA A 11 -8.26 -11.76 -42.04
CA ALA A 11 -9.09 -12.95 -41.82
C ALA A 11 -10.25 -13.02 -42.85
N ASP A 12 -10.92 -11.90 -43.13
CA ASP A 12 -12.00 -11.84 -44.12
C ASP A 12 -11.50 -12.14 -45.54
N MET A 13 -10.31 -11.62 -45.92
CA MET A 13 -9.69 -11.95 -47.21
C MET A 13 -9.37 -13.44 -47.33
N GLU A 14 -8.82 -14.08 -46.29
CA GLU A 14 -8.58 -15.53 -46.29
C GLU A 14 -9.87 -16.34 -46.41
N GLN A 15 -10.92 -15.91 -45.70
CA GLN A 15 -12.24 -16.55 -45.73
C GLN A 15 -12.87 -16.47 -47.12
N ASN A 16 -12.74 -15.32 -47.79
CA ASN A 16 -13.36 -15.05 -49.09
C ASN A 16 -12.47 -15.43 -50.28
N MET A 17 -11.23 -15.90 -50.04
CA MET A 17 -10.24 -16.24 -51.08
C MET A 17 -10.78 -17.22 -52.12
N GLN A 18 -11.56 -18.24 -51.70
CA GLN A 18 -12.14 -19.23 -52.62
C GLN A 18 -13.16 -18.61 -53.59
N GLN A 19 -13.79 -17.50 -53.21
CA GLN A 19 -14.81 -16.81 -54.02
C GLN A 19 -14.19 -15.67 -54.85
N THR A 20 -13.25 -14.93 -54.27
CA THR A 20 -12.64 -13.75 -54.91
C THR A 20 -11.40 -14.08 -55.74
N GLY A 21 -10.71 -15.19 -55.44
CA GLY A 21 -9.42 -15.54 -56.01
C GLY A 21 -8.26 -14.63 -55.58
N VAL A 22 -8.47 -13.74 -54.60
CA VAL A 22 -7.48 -12.75 -54.18
C VAL A 22 -6.79 -13.18 -52.88
N ASP A 23 -5.49 -13.42 -52.97
CA ASP A 23 -4.61 -13.57 -51.81
C ASP A 23 -4.25 -12.19 -51.22
N HIS A 24 -4.18 -12.09 -49.89
CA HIS A 24 -3.81 -10.84 -49.21
C HIS A 24 -2.30 -10.54 -49.29
N GLN A 25 -1.49 -11.45 -49.84
CA GLN A 25 -0.04 -11.29 -50.09
C GLN A 25 0.72 -10.73 -48.88
N THR A 26 0.28 -11.10 -47.67
CA THR A 26 0.81 -10.55 -46.41
C THR A 26 1.57 -11.65 -45.70
N ARG A 27 2.87 -11.45 -45.50
CA ARG A 27 3.73 -12.41 -44.80
C ARG A 27 3.57 -12.35 -43.27
N LEU A 28 3.39 -11.16 -42.72
CA LEU A 28 3.50 -10.88 -41.29
C LEU A 28 2.43 -9.86 -40.87
N PHE A 29 1.57 -10.27 -39.94
CA PHE A 29 0.63 -9.41 -39.24
C PHE A 29 1.19 -9.03 -37.86
N ILE A 30 1.18 -7.73 -37.55
CA ILE A 30 1.71 -7.17 -36.31
C ILE A 30 0.59 -6.45 -35.57
N SER A 31 0.26 -6.94 -34.38
CA SER A 31 -0.65 -6.28 -33.45
C SER A 31 0.15 -5.43 -32.47
N HIS A 32 0.32 -4.13 -32.75
CA HIS A 32 0.97 -3.20 -31.84
C HIS A 32 -0.05 -2.55 -30.92
N ASP A 33 -0.08 -3.01 -29.68
CA ASP A 33 -0.88 -2.53 -28.55
C ASP A 33 -2.36 -2.33 -28.94
N ALA A 34 -2.87 -3.20 -29.81
CA ALA A 34 -4.21 -3.10 -30.32
C ALA A 34 -5.20 -3.70 -29.31
N PRO A 35 -6.40 -3.12 -29.12
CA PRO A 35 -7.38 -3.64 -28.17
C PRO A 35 -8.02 -4.94 -28.68
N GLN A 36 -7.34 -6.09 -28.68
CA GLN A 36 -7.93 -7.33 -29.22
C GLN A 36 -9.09 -7.87 -28.38
N GLN A 37 -9.28 -7.35 -27.15
CA GLN A 37 -10.44 -7.60 -26.29
C GLN A 37 -11.11 -6.29 -25.81
N GLY A 38 -10.85 -5.18 -26.52
CA GLY A 38 -11.37 -3.86 -26.18
C GLY A 38 -10.40 -2.96 -25.41
N ALA A 39 -10.66 -1.66 -25.53
CA ALA A 39 -9.97 -0.58 -24.85
C ALA A 39 -10.75 -0.14 -23.61
N ASN A 40 -10.07 0.54 -22.70
CA ASN A 40 -10.63 1.04 -21.46
C ASN A 40 -10.62 2.57 -21.45
N ILE A 41 -11.80 3.16 -21.30
CA ILE A 41 -11.94 4.52 -20.80
C ILE A 41 -12.61 4.38 -19.43
N PRO A 42 -12.01 4.92 -18.35
CA PRO A 42 -12.56 4.78 -17.01
C PRO A 42 -14.03 5.14 -16.94
N VAL A 43 -14.84 4.25 -16.37
CA VAL A 43 -16.32 4.39 -16.35
C VAL A 43 -16.73 5.71 -15.68
N SER A 44 -16.00 6.15 -14.64
CA SER A 44 -16.25 7.43 -13.99
C SER A 44 -16.01 8.64 -14.90
N LEU A 45 -15.03 8.57 -15.80
CA LEU A 45 -14.79 9.61 -16.83
C LEU A 45 -15.89 9.58 -17.89
N GLN A 46 -16.37 8.39 -18.27
CA GLN A 46 -17.53 8.29 -19.14
C GLN A 46 -18.77 8.91 -18.48
N TYR A 47 -19.03 8.63 -17.19
CA TYR A 47 -20.12 9.25 -16.44
C TYR A 47 -19.95 10.76 -16.34
N MET A 48 -18.73 11.26 -16.10
CA MET A 48 -18.46 12.68 -16.13
C MET A 48 -18.83 13.31 -17.47
N TYR A 49 -18.42 12.68 -18.57
CA TYR A 49 -18.77 13.10 -19.91
C TYR A 49 -20.29 13.06 -20.15
N ARG A 50 -20.99 11.99 -19.74
CA ARG A 50 -22.45 11.87 -19.87
C ARG A 50 -23.17 12.97 -19.09
N HIS A 51 -22.69 13.27 -17.89
CA HIS A 51 -23.23 14.36 -17.09
C HIS A 51 -23.06 15.70 -17.79
N LEU A 52 -21.85 16.03 -18.25
CA LEU A 52 -21.60 17.28 -18.97
C LEU A 52 -22.46 17.38 -20.25
N ASN A 53 -22.61 16.29 -21.00
CA ASN A 53 -23.46 16.25 -22.18
C ASN A 53 -24.94 16.46 -21.87
N ASN A 54 -25.46 15.85 -20.81
CA ASN A 54 -26.88 16.00 -20.42
C ASN A 54 -27.21 17.41 -19.90
N GLN A 55 -26.21 18.24 -19.60
CA GLN A 55 -26.40 19.64 -19.21
C GLN A 55 -26.35 20.60 -20.41
N TYR A 56 -26.00 20.10 -21.60
CA TYR A 56 -25.94 20.90 -22.81
C TYR A 56 -27.33 21.06 -23.43
N VAL A 57 -27.83 22.30 -23.52
CA VAL A 57 -29.12 22.60 -24.14
C VAL A 57 -28.92 23.36 -25.45
N LYS A 58 -29.34 22.76 -26.58
CA LYS A 58 -29.46 23.46 -27.87
C LYS A 58 -30.61 24.46 -27.79
N SER A 59 -30.34 25.72 -27.39
CA SER A 59 -31.34 26.79 -27.55
C SER A 59 -31.43 27.24 -29.02
N PRO A 60 -32.62 27.18 -29.67
CA PRO A 60 -32.83 27.66 -31.05
C PRO A 60 -33.13 29.16 -31.14
N ALA A 61 -33.21 29.90 -30.03
CA ALA A 61 -33.68 31.28 -30.06
C ALA A 61 -32.92 32.14 -29.05
N LEU A 62 -31.94 32.93 -29.52
CA LEU A 62 -31.78 34.37 -29.27
C LEU A 62 -30.34 34.86 -29.50
N LEU A 63 -30.26 35.88 -30.37
CA LEU A 63 -29.24 36.92 -30.53
C LEU A 63 -27.93 36.54 -31.24
N ALA A 64 -27.93 36.83 -32.55
CA ALA A 64 -26.83 37.36 -33.35
C ALA A 64 -25.39 36.92 -33.02
N GLY A 65 -24.91 35.94 -33.79
CA GLY A 65 -23.50 35.87 -34.20
C GLY A 65 -22.53 35.25 -33.20
N GLY A 66 -22.26 33.95 -33.37
CA GLY A 66 -21.08 33.28 -32.82
C GLY A 66 -21.36 31.90 -32.24
N GLU A 67 -21.04 30.85 -32.99
CA GLU A 67 -20.79 29.54 -32.40
C GLU A 67 -19.48 29.61 -31.60
N ILE A 68 -19.52 29.31 -30.30
CA ILE A 68 -18.34 29.31 -29.44
C ILE A 68 -17.76 27.90 -29.44
N ILE A 69 -16.50 27.81 -29.87
CA ILE A 69 -15.66 26.62 -29.93
C ILE A 69 -15.21 26.28 -28.49
N VAL A 70 -15.47 25.06 -28.03
CA VAL A 70 -14.87 24.51 -26.79
C VAL A 70 -13.46 24.02 -27.15
N PRO A 71 -12.39 24.64 -26.64
CA PRO A 71 -11.03 24.22 -26.95
C PRO A 71 -10.67 23.03 -26.05
N LEU A 72 -11.09 21.83 -26.46
CA LEU A 72 -10.53 20.58 -25.93
C LEU A 72 -9.65 19.87 -26.96
N PHE A 73 -9.81 20.18 -28.25
CA PHE A 73 -8.89 19.80 -29.33
C PHE A 73 -8.93 20.89 -30.40
N THR A 74 -7.78 21.33 -30.90
CA THR A 74 -7.60 22.46 -31.81
C THR A 74 -8.12 22.23 -33.24
N ASP A 75 -8.90 21.19 -33.49
CA ASP A 75 -9.41 20.87 -34.81
C ASP A 75 -10.93 21.14 -34.91
N VAL A 76 -11.20 22.26 -35.59
CA VAL A 76 -12.43 22.74 -36.27
C VAL A 76 -13.58 21.72 -36.42
N GLN A 77 -14.25 21.30 -35.33
CA GLN A 77 -15.50 20.53 -35.39
C GLN A 77 -16.54 21.08 -34.40
N PRO A 78 -17.85 21.00 -34.70
CA PRO A 78 -18.91 21.45 -33.79
C PRO A 78 -18.87 20.68 -32.47
N VAL A 79 -19.09 21.37 -31.35
CA VAL A 79 -19.14 20.80 -29.99
C VAL A 79 -20.09 19.59 -29.90
N SER A 80 -21.18 19.58 -30.69
CA SER A 80 -22.12 18.45 -30.76
C SER A 80 -21.52 17.15 -31.31
N THR A 81 -20.51 17.24 -32.16
CA THR A 81 -19.79 16.07 -32.69
C THR A 81 -18.89 15.47 -31.60
N TYR A 82 -18.23 16.33 -30.81
CA TYR A 82 -17.43 15.90 -29.67
C TYR A 82 -18.25 15.34 -28.52
N LEU A 83 -19.48 15.82 -28.35
CA LEU A 83 -20.45 15.40 -27.34
C LEU A 83 -21.16 14.06 -27.65
N SER A 84 -21.00 13.52 -28.86
CA SER A 84 -21.52 12.20 -29.25
C SER A 84 -20.44 11.12 -29.46
N ILE A 85 -19.17 11.39 -29.15
CA ILE A 85 -18.07 10.46 -29.48
C ILE A 85 -18.19 9.11 -28.77
N LEU A 86 -18.69 9.09 -27.52
CA LEU A 86 -18.99 7.86 -26.79
C LEU A 86 -20.20 7.10 -27.36
N ASP A 87 -21.03 7.74 -28.19
CA ASP A 87 -22.18 7.12 -28.83
C ASP A 87 -21.91 6.58 -30.23
N LEU A 88 -20.78 6.92 -30.83
CA LEU A 88 -20.38 6.42 -32.15
C LEU A 88 -20.25 4.89 -32.13
N PRO A 89 -20.72 4.18 -33.18
CA PRO A 89 -20.65 2.73 -33.26
C PRO A 89 -19.24 2.18 -33.01
N ALA A 90 -18.23 2.77 -33.64
CA ALA A 90 -16.83 2.35 -33.49
C ALA A 90 -16.35 2.42 -32.03
N THR A 91 -16.72 3.49 -31.30
CA THR A 91 -16.38 3.64 -29.88
C THR A 91 -17.06 2.56 -29.04
N LYS A 92 -18.35 2.31 -29.26
CA LYS A 92 -19.12 1.28 -28.55
C LYS A 92 -18.63 -0.14 -28.84
N GLN A 93 -18.17 -0.39 -30.06
CA GLN A 93 -17.58 -1.67 -30.46
C GLN A 93 -16.22 -1.89 -29.79
N LEU A 94 -15.40 -0.84 -29.69
CA LEU A 94 -13.99 -0.99 -29.27
C LEU A 94 -13.77 -0.78 -27.77
N LEU A 95 -14.68 -0.15 -27.03
CA LEU A 95 -14.58 -0.06 -25.57
C LEU A 95 -15.06 -1.35 -24.89
N SER A 96 -14.29 -1.87 -23.95
CA SER A 96 -14.67 -3.03 -23.14
C SER A 96 -15.90 -2.74 -22.27
N ASN A 97 -16.04 -1.49 -21.81
CA ASN A 97 -17.21 -1.02 -21.08
C ASN A 97 -17.69 0.30 -21.66
N SER A 98 -18.96 0.38 -22.05
CA SER A 98 -19.57 1.62 -22.54
C SER A 98 -20.78 2.02 -21.70
N SER A 99 -20.83 3.28 -21.28
CA SER A 99 -21.97 3.85 -20.57
C SER A 99 -22.98 4.49 -21.53
N THR A 100 -24.26 4.24 -21.31
CA THR A 100 -25.35 4.94 -22.00
C THR A 100 -25.55 6.35 -21.43
N SER A 101 -26.39 7.16 -22.08
CA SER A 101 -26.82 8.47 -21.57
C SER A 101 -27.50 8.41 -20.18
N ASN A 102 -28.03 7.25 -19.81
CA ASN A 102 -28.65 6.97 -18.51
C ASN A 102 -27.69 6.35 -17.49
N TYR A 103 -26.38 6.36 -17.77
CA TYR A 103 -25.32 5.83 -16.89
C TYR A 103 -25.43 4.32 -16.64
N THR A 104 -26.08 3.58 -17.55
CA THR A 104 -26.09 2.11 -17.51
C THR A 104 -24.95 1.58 -18.38
N ILE A 105 -24.29 0.52 -17.95
CA ILE A 105 -23.27 -0.15 -18.78
C ILE A 105 -23.99 -1.00 -19.81
N ASN A 106 -23.66 -0.80 -21.09
CA ASN A 106 -24.17 -1.58 -22.20
C ASN A 106 -23.00 -1.94 -23.13
N ASN A 107 -22.68 -3.23 -23.17
CA ASN A 107 -21.59 -3.77 -23.98
C ASN A 107 -22.11 -4.62 -25.15
N PHE A 108 -23.36 -4.39 -25.59
CA PHE A 108 -23.96 -5.15 -26.69
C PHE A 108 -23.15 -5.03 -27.99
N GLU A 109 -22.87 -3.79 -28.44
CA GLU A 109 -22.10 -3.53 -29.65
C GLU A 109 -20.67 -4.11 -29.57
N HIS A 110 -20.02 -3.93 -28.42
CA HIS A 110 -18.72 -4.55 -28.13
C HIS A 110 -18.79 -6.07 -28.31
N ASN A 111 -19.74 -6.73 -27.64
CA ASN A 111 -19.86 -8.17 -27.68
C ASN A 111 -20.22 -8.68 -29.09
N ALA A 112 -21.11 -8.00 -29.80
CA ALA A 112 -21.46 -8.33 -31.17
C ALA A 112 -20.24 -8.27 -32.08
N PHE A 113 -19.50 -7.16 -32.05
CA PHE A 113 -18.31 -6.97 -32.88
C PHE A 113 -17.19 -7.96 -32.56
N TYR A 114 -16.84 -8.19 -31.30
CA TYR A 114 -15.79 -9.17 -30.97
C TYR A 114 -16.21 -10.62 -31.20
N ASN A 115 -17.51 -10.94 -31.13
CA ASN A 115 -18.02 -12.25 -31.53
C ASN A 115 -17.93 -12.44 -33.05
N GLU A 116 -18.26 -11.40 -33.81
CA GLU A 116 -18.08 -11.39 -35.26
C GLU A 116 -16.61 -11.53 -35.63
N LEU A 117 -15.73 -10.69 -35.06
CA LEU A 117 -14.28 -10.73 -35.27
C LEU A 117 -13.71 -12.13 -35.03
N LYS A 118 -14.13 -12.79 -33.94
CA LYS A 118 -13.69 -14.15 -33.59
C LYS A 118 -14.21 -15.22 -34.57
N ALA A 119 -15.34 -14.96 -35.22
CA ALA A 119 -15.94 -15.85 -36.21
C ALA A 119 -15.41 -15.63 -37.64
N LYS A 120 -14.66 -14.55 -37.89
CA LYS A 120 -14.02 -14.30 -39.18
C LYS A 120 -12.85 -15.23 -39.45
N GLY A 121 -12.53 -15.41 -40.72
CA GLY A 121 -11.40 -16.23 -41.16
C GLY A 121 -11.74 -17.68 -41.43
N LEU A 122 -10.71 -18.47 -41.65
CA LEU A 122 -10.83 -19.90 -41.93
C LEU A 122 -11.28 -20.68 -40.68
N PRO A 123 -11.86 -21.88 -40.83
CA PRO A 123 -12.31 -22.67 -39.69
C PRO A 123 -11.23 -22.87 -38.63
N ASN A 124 -11.61 -22.74 -37.35
CA ASN A 124 -10.72 -22.88 -36.18
C ASN A 124 -9.60 -21.85 -36.03
N CYS A 125 -9.62 -20.74 -36.79
CA CYS A 125 -8.62 -19.68 -36.66
C CYS A 125 -8.87 -18.71 -35.48
N GLY A 126 -10.09 -18.70 -34.92
CA GLY A 126 -10.47 -17.79 -33.83
C GLY A 126 -10.43 -16.31 -34.21
N GLY A 127 -10.66 -15.97 -35.47
CA GLY A 127 -10.65 -14.59 -35.94
C GLY A 127 -9.28 -14.06 -36.36
N TYR A 128 -8.26 -14.92 -36.46
CA TYR A 128 -6.92 -14.53 -36.86
C TYR A 128 -6.58 -15.05 -38.26
N PRO A 129 -5.85 -14.28 -39.08
CA PRO A 129 -5.33 -14.81 -40.34
C PRO A 129 -4.32 -15.93 -40.07
N ILE A 130 -4.42 -17.04 -40.78
CA ILE A 130 -3.54 -18.22 -40.62
C ILE A 130 -2.54 -18.39 -41.77
N ASN A 131 -2.73 -17.67 -42.87
CA ASN A 131 -1.80 -17.63 -44.00
C ASN A 131 -0.71 -16.55 -43.83
N CYS A 132 -0.65 -15.90 -42.67
CA CYS A 132 0.45 -15.05 -42.26
C CYS A 132 0.93 -15.34 -40.84
N ARG A 133 2.16 -14.93 -40.53
CA ARG A 133 2.71 -14.99 -39.17
C ARG A 133 2.07 -13.89 -38.32
N ASN A 134 1.55 -14.22 -37.14
CA ASN A 134 0.91 -13.25 -36.24
C ASN A 134 1.78 -12.97 -35.01
N ILE A 135 2.23 -11.73 -34.86
CA ILE A 135 3.02 -11.29 -33.69
C ILE A 135 2.38 -10.09 -33.00
N ALA A 136 2.76 -9.83 -31.74
CA ALA A 136 2.24 -8.69 -30.99
C ALA A 136 3.31 -7.92 -30.21
N ILE A 137 3.04 -6.63 -30.02
CA ILE A 137 3.76 -5.78 -29.07
C ILE A 137 2.72 -5.27 -28.08
N SER A 138 2.96 -5.47 -26.79
CA SER A 138 2.19 -4.83 -25.73
C SER A 138 2.99 -3.67 -25.16
N ASN A 139 2.34 -2.51 -24.98
CA ASN A 139 2.94 -1.39 -24.24
C ASN A 139 2.75 -1.53 -22.72
N GLY A 140 2.20 -2.65 -22.25
CA GLY A 140 2.13 -2.98 -20.84
C GLY A 140 3.41 -3.63 -20.30
N ALA A 141 3.66 -3.43 -19.00
CA ALA A 141 4.82 -3.90 -18.29
C ALA A 141 4.98 -5.43 -18.31
N GLU A 142 6.15 -5.90 -18.73
CA GLU A 142 6.54 -7.32 -18.66
C GLU A 142 6.49 -7.84 -17.23
N CYS A 143 6.79 -6.99 -16.25
CA CYS A 143 6.74 -7.35 -14.83
C CYS A 143 5.32 -7.44 -14.23
N GLY A 144 4.25 -7.27 -15.04
CA GLY A 144 2.87 -7.36 -14.55
C GLY A 144 2.43 -6.19 -13.66
N LEU A 145 3.07 -5.03 -13.82
CA LEU A 145 2.86 -3.88 -12.95
C LEU A 145 1.68 -3.03 -13.40
N GLY A 146 0.92 -2.50 -12.44
CA GLY A 146 -0.15 -1.54 -12.69
C GLY A 146 0.35 -0.14 -13.09
N GLN A 147 -0.57 0.80 -13.24
CA GLN A 147 -0.30 2.16 -13.70
C GLN A 147 0.35 3.09 -12.66
N GLY A 148 0.71 2.58 -11.48
CA GLY A 148 1.33 3.36 -10.40
C GLY A 148 0.34 4.12 -9.53
N PHE A 149 -0.94 3.73 -9.53
CA PHE A 149 -1.96 4.24 -8.62
C PHE A 149 -2.98 3.14 -8.28
N ASN A 150 -3.69 3.30 -7.15
CA ASN A 150 -4.58 2.27 -6.64
C ASN A 150 -6.03 2.40 -7.15
N PRO A 151 -6.78 1.28 -7.20
CA PRO A 151 -8.22 1.28 -7.41
C PRO A 151 -8.96 2.22 -6.44
N GLY A 152 -9.90 3.02 -6.95
CA GLY A 152 -10.65 4.00 -6.14
C GLY A 152 -9.98 5.36 -5.97
N GLU A 153 -8.72 5.54 -6.40
CA GLU A 153 -8.08 6.86 -6.36
C GLU A 153 -8.71 7.85 -7.35
N ASN A 154 -8.52 9.15 -7.12
CA ASN A 154 -9.05 10.18 -8.02
C ASN A 154 -8.34 10.13 -9.38
N LEU A 155 -9.15 10.16 -10.45
CA LEU A 155 -8.73 10.44 -11.83
C LEU A 155 -8.94 11.92 -12.14
N VAL A 156 -10.06 12.48 -11.69
CA VAL A 156 -10.33 13.93 -11.72
C VAL A 156 -10.87 14.33 -10.36
N ASN A 157 -10.32 15.40 -9.80
CA ASN A 157 -10.85 16.02 -8.60
C ASN A 157 -10.80 17.54 -8.76
N TYR A 158 -11.97 18.16 -8.77
CA TYR A 158 -12.11 19.60 -8.83
C TYR A 158 -13.08 20.02 -7.76
N ASN A 159 -12.60 20.84 -6.83
CA ASN A 159 -13.40 21.42 -5.76
C ASN A 159 -13.18 22.92 -5.78
N TRP A 160 -14.25 23.65 -6.08
CA TRP A 160 -14.21 25.10 -6.13
C TRP A 160 -15.39 25.69 -5.38
N ASN A 161 -15.07 26.60 -4.47
CA ASN A 161 -16.02 27.22 -3.59
C ASN A 161 -15.69 28.70 -3.47
N LYS A 162 -16.59 29.57 -3.90
CA LYS A 162 -16.35 31.02 -3.84
C LYS A 162 -17.59 31.78 -3.43
N GLY A 163 -17.42 32.62 -2.41
CA GLY A 163 -18.40 33.65 -2.05
C GLY A 163 -18.34 34.81 -3.03
N LEU A 164 -19.49 35.32 -3.46
CA LEU A 164 -19.61 36.46 -4.35
C LEU A 164 -19.96 37.72 -3.56
N THR A 165 -19.41 38.85 -3.99
CA THR A 165 -19.85 40.19 -3.58
C THR A 165 -21.16 40.54 -4.30
N PHE A 166 -21.93 41.51 -3.81
CA PHE A 166 -23.22 41.90 -4.42
C PHE A 166 -23.12 42.24 -5.92
N GLY A 167 -22.07 42.97 -6.35
CA GLY A 167 -21.82 43.23 -7.77
C GLY A 167 -21.32 42.00 -8.55
N GLY A 168 -20.61 41.09 -7.88
CA GLY A 168 -20.22 39.78 -8.44
C GLY A 168 -21.40 38.82 -8.57
N ASP A 169 -22.47 39.01 -7.80
CA ASP A 169 -23.71 38.23 -7.86
C ASP A 169 -24.46 38.48 -9.18
N LEU A 170 -24.60 39.76 -9.55
CA LEU A 170 -25.21 40.19 -10.82
C LEU A 170 -24.39 39.76 -12.04
N LEU A 171 -23.05 39.77 -11.94
CA LEU A 171 -22.14 39.32 -13.00
C LEU A 171 -22.01 37.79 -13.07
N SER A 172 -22.21 37.06 -11.97
CA SER A 172 -22.13 35.58 -11.96
C SER A 172 -23.26 34.88 -12.72
N MET A 173 -24.36 35.60 -12.98
CA MET A 173 -25.39 35.17 -13.94
C MET A 173 -24.87 35.12 -15.39
N VAL A 174 -23.73 35.77 -15.66
CA VAL A 174 -23.04 35.82 -16.96
C VAL A 174 -21.70 35.07 -16.91
N TYR A 175 -21.07 34.98 -15.74
CA TYR A 175 -19.72 34.46 -15.53
C TYR A 175 -19.67 33.42 -14.42
N LEU A 176 -20.01 32.17 -14.73
CA LEU A 176 -19.40 31.04 -14.02
C LEU A 176 -17.92 30.96 -14.44
N PRO A 177 -16.96 30.66 -13.56
CA PRO A 177 -15.54 30.58 -13.94
C PRO A 177 -15.16 29.30 -14.68
N LEU A 178 -16.04 28.28 -14.70
CA LEU A 178 -16.00 27.27 -15.75
C LEU A 178 -16.55 27.81 -17.08
N GLY A 179 -17.04 29.05 -17.10
CA GLY A 179 -17.78 29.64 -18.20
C GLY A 179 -16.95 30.05 -19.40
N GLY A 180 -15.64 30.25 -19.22
CA GLY A 180 -14.69 30.51 -20.30
C GLY A 180 -14.19 29.24 -21.02
N VAL A 181 -14.45 28.05 -20.46
CA VAL A 181 -14.01 26.76 -21.04
C VAL A 181 -15.19 25.78 -21.23
N ILE A 182 -16.31 26.00 -20.55
CA ILE A 182 -17.54 25.17 -20.55
C ILE A 182 -18.83 26.02 -20.58
N GLY A 183 -18.79 27.35 -20.44
CA GLY A 183 -19.99 28.21 -20.33
C GLY A 183 -20.39 28.93 -21.59
N GLY A 184 -20.43 28.21 -22.71
CA GLY A 184 -21.44 28.48 -23.71
C GLY A 184 -22.58 27.47 -23.55
N ARG A 185 -23.65 27.84 -22.83
CA ARG A 185 -24.98 27.17 -22.87
C ARG A 185 -25.23 25.95 -21.95
N ILE A 186 -25.04 26.12 -20.64
CA ILE A 186 -25.82 25.33 -19.65
C ILE A 186 -27.08 26.15 -19.36
N LEU A 187 -28.20 25.81 -20.00
CA LEU A 187 -29.50 26.47 -19.77
C LEU A 187 -30.53 25.38 -19.43
N ASP A 188 -30.72 25.10 -18.14
CA ASP A 188 -31.81 24.25 -17.66
C ASP A 188 -32.97 25.10 -17.11
N ASN A 189 -34.17 24.52 -17.01
CA ASN A 189 -35.38 25.19 -16.51
C ASN A 189 -35.25 25.67 -15.04
N ASP A 190 -34.29 25.13 -14.28
CA ASP A 190 -34.00 25.54 -12.89
C ASP A 190 -33.28 26.91 -12.79
N PHE A 191 -32.82 27.48 -13.91
CA PHE A 191 -32.19 28.80 -13.93
C PHE A 191 -33.19 29.93 -13.61
N TYR A 192 -34.50 29.72 -13.83
CA TYR A 192 -35.52 30.68 -13.40
C TYR A 192 -35.56 30.82 -11.87
N GLY A 193 -35.32 29.74 -11.12
CA GLY A 193 -35.20 29.78 -9.66
C GLY A 193 -33.93 30.49 -9.15
N VAL A 194 -32.82 30.36 -9.89
CA VAL A 194 -31.55 31.06 -9.59
C VAL A 194 -31.64 32.55 -9.93
N ALA A 195 -32.27 32.91 -11.05
CA ALA A 195 -32.51 34.30 -11.44
C ALA A 195 -33.43 35.04 -10.45
N LEU A 196 -34.47 34.38 -9.94
CA LEU A 196 -35.36 34.94 -8.92
C LEU A 196 -34.68 35.07 -7.54
N THR A 197 -33.77 34.17 -7.17
CA THR A 197 -33.05 34.22 -5.89
C THR A 197 -31.83 35.15 -5.90
N GLY A 198 -31.27 35.47 -7.07
CA GLY A 198 -30.20 36.47 -7.24
C GLY A 198 -30.66 37.92 -7.03
N LEU A 199 -31.95 38.22 -7.23
CA LEU A 199 -32.54 39.54 -7.01
C LEU A 199 -32.73 39.91 -5.52
N ILE A 200 -32.53 38.95 -4.62
CA ILE A 200 -32.70 39.14 -3.17
C ILE A 200 -31.38 39.66 -2.56
N PRO A 201 -31.36 40.75 -1.78
CA PRO A 201 -30.14 41.25 -1.13
C PRO A 201 -29.52 40.20 -0.19
N GLY A 202 -28.21 39.94 -0.31
CA GLY A 202 -27.54 38.91 0.49
C GLY A 202 -26.18 38.49 -0.04
N LYS A 203 -25.48 37.63 0.71
CA LYS A 203 -24.22 37.00 0.28
C LYS A 203 -24.51 35.73 -0.50
N SER A 204 -23.85 35.55 -1.62
CA SER A 204 -24.00 34.37 -2.47
C SER A 204 -22.73 33.53 -2.47
N LYS A 205 -22.87 32.23 -2.73
CA LYS A 205 -21.77 31.29 -2.78
C LYS A 205 -22.02 30.26 -3.86
N PHE A 206 -21.05 30.07 -4.73
CA PHE A 206 -21.02 28.93 -5.64
C PHE A 206 -20.18 27.80 -5.07
N ASP A 207 -20.65 26.58 -5.30
CA ASP A 207 -20.01 25.35 -4.89
C ASP A 207 -20.04 24.37 -6.07
N VAL A 208 -18.86 24.08 -6.60
CA VAL A 208 -18.62 23.23 -7.75
C VAL A 208 -17.74 22.07 -7.31
N GLU A 209 -18.22 20.86 -7.52
CA GLU A 209 -17.53 19.63 -7.16
C GLU A 209 -17.63 18.64 -8.34
N PHE A 210 -16.49 18.30 -8.93
CA PHE A 210 -16.37 17.22 -9.91
C PHE A 210 -15.34 16.23 -9.43
N ASN A 211 -15.77 15.00 -9.17
CA ASN A 211 -14.93 13.93 -8.72
C ASN A 211 -15.20 12.68 -9.58
N ALA A 212 -14.17 12.22 -10.28
CA ALA A 212 -14.16 10.95 -11.00
C ALA A 212 -13.02 10.10 -10.45
N LYS A 213 -13.33 8.86 -10.08
CA LYS A 213 -12.38 7.93 -9.46
C LYS A 213 -12.09 6.75 -10.37
N ALA A 214 -10.90 6.19 -10.26
CA ALA A 214 -10.59 4.89 -10.82
C ALA A 214 -11.55 3.86 -10.22
N MET A 215 -11.95 2.87 -11.00
CA MET A 215 -12.80 1.79 -10.54
C MET A 215 -12.19 1.11 -9.30
N PRO A 216 -12.90 1.01 -8.16
CA PRO A 216 -12.43 0.32 -6.98
C PRO A 216 -12.77 -1.18 -6.99
N TYR A 217 -12.27 -1.93 -6.01
CA TYR A 217 -12.78 -3.28 -5.74
C TYR A 217 -14.11 -3.24 -4.96
N GLY A 218 -14.85 -4.35 -4.96
CA GLY A 218 -16.09 -4.51 -4.19
C GLY A 218 -17.34 -4.07 -4.96
N THR A 219 -18.37 -3.59 -4.24
CA THR A 219 -19.65 -3.15 -4.82
C THR A 219 -20.10 -1.80 -4.24
N SER A 220 -20.93 -1.06 -4.98
CA SER A 220 -21.64 0.16 -4.52
C SER A 220 -20.80 1.40 -4.14
N ASN A 221 -19.48 1.38 -4.26
CA ASN A 221 -18.62 2.56 -4.08
C ASN A 221 -19.00 3.69 -5.05
N GLN A 222 -19.11 4.93 -4.57
CA GLN A 222 -19.30 6.11 -5.44
C GLN A 222 -18.04 6.36 -6.26
N ILE A 223 -18.15 6.30 -7.59
CA ILE A 223 -17.04 6.53 -8.52
C ILE A 223 -17.15 7.85 -9.27
N TYR A 224 -18.33 8.47 -9.27
CA TYR A 224 -18.55 9.77 -9.89
C TYR A 224 -19.47 10.66 -9.04
N LYS A 225 -19.09 11.94 -8.93
CA LYS A 225 -19.92 13.03 -8.42
C LYS A 225 -19.68 14.28 -9.24
N GLY A 226 -20.74 14.86 -9.78
CA GLY A 226 -20.72 16.16 -10.42
C GLY A 226 -21.82 17.01 -9.82
N LYS A 227 -21.45 18.07 -9.12
CA LYS A 227 -22.37 18.98 -8.45
C LYS A 227 -22.01 20.41 -8.77
N VAL A 228 -23.02 21.19 -9.12
CA VAL A 228 -22.96 22.65 -9.18
C VAL A 228 -24.12 23.16 -8.35
N SER A 229 -23.83 23.91 -7.31
CA SER A 229 -24.86 24.49 -6.44
C SER A 229 -24.58 25.95 -6.14
N TYR A 230 -25.67 26.66 -5.93
CA TYR A 230 -25.69 28.08 -5.60
C TYR A 230 -26.40 28.25 -4.26
N THR A 231 -25.71 28.84 -3.29
CA THR A 231 -26.24 29.14 -1.96
C THR A 231 -26.37 30.65 -1.80
N LYS A 232 -27.57 31.12 -1.47
CA LYS A 232 -27.88 32.50 -1.14
C LYS A 232 -28.20 32.62 0.35
N LYS A 233 -27.48 33.48 1.07
CA LYS A 233 -27.84 33.89 2.43
C LYS A 233 -28.65 35.18 2.38
N ILE A 234 -29.92 35.12 2.79
CA ILE A 234 -30.81 36.27 2.79
C ILE A 234 -30.49 37.15 4.01
N LEU A 235 -30.04 38.40 3.79
CA LEU A 235 -29.69 39.37 4.84
C LEU A 235 -28.68 38.85 5.91
N TRP A 236 -28.47 39.58 7.01
CA TRP A 236 -27.46 39.22 8.03
C TRP A 236 -27.90 38.09 8.99
N ILE A 237 -29.22 37.88 9.16
CA ILE A 237 -29.85 36.91 10.09
C ILE A 237 -30.71 35.83 9.41
N GLY A 238 -30.93 35.89 8.09
CA GLY A 238 -31.86 34.97 7.41
C GLY A 238 -31.26 33.60 7.07
N PRO A 239 -32.13 32.64 6.67
CA PRO A 239 -31.73 31.29 6.30
C PRO A 239 -30.90 31.26 5.00
N ASN A 240 -30.08 30.21 4.85
CA ASN A 240 -29.37 29.92 3.61
C ASN A 240 -30.28 29.13 2.67
N ILE A 241 -30.59 29.67 1.50
CA ILE A 241 -31.27 28.95 0.43
C ILE A 241 -30.21 28.35 -0.50
N THR A 242 -30.22 27.03 -0.69
CA THR A 242 -29.31 26.35 -1.62
C THR A 242 -30.10 25.73 -2.76
N VAL A 243 -29.73 26.08 -3.99
CA VAL A 243 -30.26 25.51 -5.23
C VAL A 243 -29.17 24.66 -5.86
N ASN A 244 -29.44 23.38 -6.10
CA ASN A 244 -28.55 22.52 -6.88
C ASN A 244 -28.91 22.72 -8.36
N ILE A 245 -28.00 23.33 -9.12
CA ILE A 245 -28.13 23.46 -10.58
C ILE A 245 -27.97 22.09 -11.22
N THR A 246 -27.00 21.32 -10.73
CA THR A 246 -26.91 19.89 -11.00
C THR A 246 -26.29 19.17 -9.81
N ASN A 247 -26.67 17.91 -9.61
CA ASN A 247 -26.12 17.03 -8.57
C ASN A 247 -26.27 15.57 -9.00
N VAL A 248 -25.33 15.10 -9.80
CA VAL A 248 -25.28 13.70 -10.26
C VAL A 248 -24.26 12.94 -9.42
N GLN A 249 -24.68 11.82 -8.85
CA GLN A 249 -23.82 10.87 -8.17
C GLN A 249 -24.04 9.48 -8.76
N LYS A 250 -22.96 8.76 -9.04
CA LYS A 250 -23.01 7.41 -9.58
C LYS A 250 -22.02 6.48 -8.87
N SER A 251 -22.54 5.34 -8.45
CA SER A 251 -21.77 4.24 -7.90
C SER A 251 -21.24 3.32 -8.99
N GLN A 252 -20.27 2.49 -8.61
CA GLN A 252 -19.69 1.52 -9.50
C GLN A 252 -20.73 0.50 -10.00
N PRO A 253 -20.71 0.17 -11.30
CA PRO A 253 -21.48 -0.95 -11.85
C PRO A 253 -20.96 -2.30 -11.31
N ALA A 254 -21.83 -3.31 -11.29
CA ALA A 254 -21.48 -4.64 -10.82
C ALA A 254 -20.57 -5.38 -11.82
N GLY A 255 -19.63 -6.18 -11.30
CA GLY A 255 -18.84 -7.12 -12.11
C GLY A 255 -17.75 -6.48 -12.99
N ILE A 256 -17.42 -5.20 -12.79
CA ILE A 256 -16.35 -4.54 -13.54
C ILE A 256 -15.06 -4.53 -12.72
N LEU A 257 -14.01 -5.11 -13.27
CA LEU A 257 -12.68 -5.08 -12.70
C LEU A 257 -12.03 -3.70 -12.87
N PRO A 258 -11.04 -3.34 -12.03
CA PRO A 258 -10.36 -2.05 -12.08
C PRO A 258 -9.37 -1.88 -13.23
N LEU A 259 -9.88 -1.97 -14.47
CA LEU A 259 -9.12 -1.88 -15.72
C LEU A 259 -8.21 -0.65 -15.75
N ASP A 260 -8.68 0.48 -15.22
CA ASP A 260 -7.98 1.77 -15.14
C ASP A 260 -6.56 1.68 -14.54
N THR A 261 -6.35 0.71 -13.65
CA THR A 261 -5.14 0.58 -12.82
C THR A 261 -4.22 -0.55 -13.24
N TYR A 262 -4.73 -1.51 -14.02
CA TYR A 262 -3.95 -2.67 -14.45
C TYR A 262 -2.83 -2.32 -15.43
N GLY A 263 -1.89 -3.25 -15.61
CA GLY A 263 -0.82 -3.11 -16.58
C GLY A 263 -1.35 -3.06 -18.01
N GLY A 264 -0.69 -2.24 -18.84
CA GLY A 264 -1.12 -1.99 -20.21
C GLY A 264 -0.62 -0.66 -20.77
N GLY A 265 -0.87 -0.47 -22.07
CA GLY A 265 -0.61 0.80 -22.74
C GLY A 265 -1.50 1.90 -22.16
N PHE A 266 -0.90 2.96 -21.64
CA PHE A 266 -1.64 4.04 -20.98
C PHE A 266 -1.99 5.17 -21.92
N TYR A 267 -3.08 5.88 -21.62
CA TYR A 267 -3.37 7.18 -22.22
C TYR A 267 -2.79 8.28 -21.33
N ASP A 268 -1.96 9.15 -21.91
CA ASP A 268 -1.38 10.30 -21.22
C ASP A 268 -2.38 11.47 -21.23
N THR A 269 -2.90 11.82 -20.05
CA THR A 269 -3.86 12.92 -19.91
C THR A 269 -3.18 14.28 -19.86
N SER A 270 -1.86 14.34 -19.64
CA SER A 270 -1.13 15.61 -19.59
C SER A 270 -1.17 16.34 -20.93
N ILE A 271 -1.33 15.60 -22.03
CA ILE A 271 -1.58 16.14 -23.38
C ILE A 271 -2.85 17.00 -23.41
N VAL A 272 -3.86 16.65 -22.61
CA VAL A 272 -5.15 17.35 -22.52
C VAL A 272 -5.17 18.35 -21.36
N ALA A 273 -4.55 18.00 -20.22
CA ALA A 273 -4.54 18.83 -19.02
C ALA A 273 -3.50 19.96 -19.07
N GLY A 274 -2.44 19.83 -19.88
CA GLY A 274 -1.34 20.82 -19.98
C GLY A 274 -1.77 22.20 -20.48
N SER A 275 -2.97 22.33 -21.06
CA SER A 275 -3.58 23.59 -21.48
C SER A 275 -4.57 24.16 -20.47
N LEU A 276 -4.90 23.44 -19.39
CA LEU A 276 -5.95 23.79 -18.43
C LEU A 276 -5.37 24.29 -17.10
N THR A 277 -5.16 25.60 -16.98
CA THR A 277 -4.76 26.24 -15.70
C THR A 277 -6.00 26.62 -14.88
N LEU A 278 -6.61 25.64 -14.21
CA LEU A 278 -7.69 25.89 -13.24
C LEU A 278 -7.19 25.67 -11.80
N PRO A 279 -7.38 26.64 -10.88
CA PRO A 279 -6.99 26.46 -9.48
C PRO A 279 -7.79 25.31 -8.86
N ASN A 280 -7.12 24.45 -8.10
CA ASN A 280 -7.69 23.28 -7.41
C ASN A 280 -8.25 22.17 -8.35
N LEU A 281 -7.85 22.15 -9.62
CA LEU A 281 -8.09 21.02 -10.50
C LEU A 281 -6.94 20.02 -10.39
N TYR A 282 -7.27 18.79 -10.01
CA TYR A 282 -6.39 17.64 -10.11
C TYR A 282 -6.88 16.74 -11.24
N VAL A 283 -5.98 16.43 -12.17
CA VAL A 283 -6.17 15.41 -13.20
C VAL A 283 -5.02 14.43 -13.06
N ARG A 284 -5.34 13.15 -12.97
CA ARG A 284 -4.36 12.07 -12.97
C ARG A 284 -3.64 12.07 -14.30
N ASP A 285 -2.32 12.00 -14.27
CA ASP A 285 -1.41 11.99 -15.43
C ASP A 285 -1.72 10.92 -16.48
N LYS A 286 -2.23 9.75 -16.07
CA LYS A 286 -2.55 8.65 -16.98
C LYS A 286 -3.57 7.66 -16.44
N PHE A 287 -4.09 6.82 -17.32
CA PHE A 287 -4.86 5.63 -16.97
C PHE A 287 -4.60 4.52 -18.00
N ASN A 288 -4.84 3.26 -17.63
CA ASN A 288 -4.69 2.13 -18.54
C ASN A 288 -5.75 2.22 -19.66
N PHE A 289 -5.28 2.39 -20.89
CA PHE A 289 -6.13 2.47 -22.07
C PHE A 289 -6.25 1.13 -22.77
N ILE A 290 -5.15 0.40 -22.92
CA ILE A 290 -5.13 -0.94 -23.51
C ILE A 290 -4.52 -1.91 -22.50
N PRO A 291 -5.33 -2.69 -21.75
CA PRO A 291 -4.82 -3.70 -20.84
C PRO A 291 -3.90 -4.69 -21.56
N THR A 292 -2.82 -5.14 -20.92
CA THR A 292 -1.89 -6.15 -21.50
C THR A 292 -2.62 -7.42 -21.95
N THR A 293 -3.64 -7.82 -21.20
CA THR A 293 -4.49 -8.98 -21.54
C THR A 293 -5.28 -8.76 -22.83
N SER A 294 -5.70 -7.53 -23.09
CA SER A 294 -6.38 -7.13 -24.33
C SER A 294 -5.40 -7.00 -25.49
N SER A 295 -4.21 -6.42 -25.28
CA SER A 295 -3.21 -6.27 -26.35
C SER A 295 -2.68 -7.61 -26.87
N LEU A 296 -2.57 -8.61 -25.98
CA LEU A 296 -2.07 -9.95 -26.28
C LEU A 296 -3.18 -10.99 -26.53
N ASP A 297 -4.46 -10.58 -26.51
CA ASP A 297 -5.65 -11.45 -26.62
C ASP A 297 -5.57 -12.71 -25.73
N ILE A 298 -5.25 -12.48 -24.45
CA ILE A 298 -5.05 -13.55 -23.46
C ILE A 298 -6.34 -14.35 -23.28
N GLY A 299 -6.24 -15.67 -23.47
CA GLY A 299 -7.39 -16.55 -23.40
C GLY A 299 -8.38 -16.41 -24.57
N LYS A 300 -8.06 -15.62 -25.61
CA LYS A 300 -8.77 -15.57 -26.90
C LYS A 300 -10.26 -15.30 -26.77
N ARG A 301 -10.67 -14.59 -25.72
CA ARG A 301 -12.07 -14.36 -25.35
C ARG A 301 -12.89 -15.67 -25.26
N ASN A 302 -12.24 -16.78 -24.86
CA ASN A 302 -12.85 -18.08 -24.56
C ASN A 302 -13.10 -18.27 -23.05
N ILE A 303 -12.43 -17.47 -22.23
CA ILE A 303 -12.50 -17.52 -20.78
C ILE A 303 -12.82 -16.14 -20.21
N VAL A 304 -13.37 -16.13 -19.01
CA VAL A 304 -13.54 -14.90 -18.24
C VAL A 304 -12.27 -14.67 -17.43
N LEU A 305 -11.51 -13.65 -17.81
CA LEU A 305 -10.30 -13.24 -17.10
C LEU A 305 -10.64 -12.73 -15.69
N GLN A 306 -9.81 -13.14 -14.73
CA GLN A 306 -9.89 -12.77 -13.33
C GLN A 306 -8.87 -11.67 -13.01
N ASP A 307 -9.00 -11.05 -11.84
CA ASP A 307 -8.08 -10.02 -11.34
C ASP A 307 -6.60 -10.44 -11.41
N ALA A 308 -6.29 -11.71 -11.12
CA ALA A 308 -4.94 -12.25 -11.20
C ALA A 308 -4.37 -12.23 -12.63
N ASP A 309 -5.19 -12.43 -13.66
CA ASP A 309 -4.74 -12.43 -15.06
C ASP A 309 -4.29 -11.03 -15.49
N TYR A 310 -4.96 -9.98 -15.01
CA TYR A 310 -4.59 -8.59 -15.31
C TYR A 310 -3.37 -8.10 -14.52
N LYS A 311 -3.00 -8.80 -13.45
CA LYS A 311 -1.79 -8.55 -12.64
C LYS A 311 -0.62 -9.46 -13.03
N SER A 312 -0.81 -10.34 -14.00
CA SER A 312 0.19 -11.32 -14.41
C SER A 312 1.27 -10.69 -15.30
N ALA A 313 2.48 -11.23 -15.18
CA ALA A 313 3.58 -10.96 -16.10
C ALA A 313 3.39 -11.77 -17.39
N TYR A 314 3.44 -11.10 -18.54
CA TYR A 314 3.37 -11.74 -19.85
C TYR A 314 4.72 -11.60 -20.55
N ILE A 315 5.43 -12.72 -20.69
CA ILE A 315 6.83 -12.76 -21.13
C ILE A 315 6.90 -13.49 -22.47
N GLY A 316 7.53 -12.89 -23.48
CA GLY A 316 7.60 -13.46 -24.83
C GLY A 316 8.27 -14.83 -24.89
N ALA A 317 9.34 -15.03 -24.11
CA ALA A 317 10.04 -16.33 -24.02
C ALA A 317 9.31 -17.38 -23.15
N MET A 318 8.30 -16.96 -22.39
CA MET A 318 7.52 -17.83 -21.49
C MET A 318 6.02 -17.53 -21.70
N PRO A 319 5.48 -17.80 -22.89
CA PRO A 319 4.09 -17.49 -23.20
C PRO A 319 3.15 -18.30 -22.28
N PRO A 320 2.01 -17.72 -21.88
CA PRO A 320 1.03 -18.42 -21.06
C PRO A 320 0.50 -19.67 -21.79
N VAL A 321 0.31 -20.75 -21.04
CA VAL A 321 -0.30 -21.99 -21.54
C VAL A 321 -1.82 -21.90 -21.53
N ALA A 322 -2.49 -22.83 -22.22
CA ALA A 322 -3.94 -22.91 -22.20
C ALA A 322 -4.45 -23.10 -20.74
N PRO A 323 -5.56 -22.45 -20.35
CA PRO A 323 -6.50 -21.72 -21.21
C PRO A 323 -6.17 -20.24 -21.46
N ASN A 324 -5.10 -19.70 -20.86
CA ASN A 324 -4.71 -18.29 -20.94
C ASN A 324 -3.78 -17.98 -22.12
N ASN A 325 -3.58 -18.92 -23.05
CA ASN A 325 -2.62 -18.74 -24.13
C ASN A 325 -3.01 -17.64 -25.10
N SER A 326 -2.01 -16.89 -25.57
CA SER A 326 -2.14 -15.91 -26.63
C SER A 326 -2.27 -16.60 -28.01
N PRO A 327 -2.95 -15.98 -28.99
CA PRO A 327 -2.95 -16.44 -30.39
C PRO A 327 -1.70 -16.01 -31.16
N PHE A 328 -0.86 -15.13 -30.60
CA PHE A 328 0.36 -14.67 -31.25
C PHE A 328 1.49 -15.70 -31.10
N VAL A 329 2.24 -15.93 -32.17
CA VAL A 329 3.35 -16.90 -32.16
C VAL A 329 4.57 -16.38 -31.39
N ASN A 330 4.70 -15.06 -31.29
CA ASN A 330 5.70 -14.37 -30.49
C ASN A 330 5.15 -13.00 -30.11
N PHE A 331 5.56 -12.48 -28.96
CA PHE A 331 5.22 -11.13 -28.54
C PHE A 331 6.30 -10.52 -27.66
N SER A 332 6.30 -9.19 -27.58
CA SER A 332 7.09 -8.46 -26.59
C SER A 332 6.19 -7.59 -25.73
N SER A 333 6.40 -7.67 -24.42
CA SER A 333 5.87 -6.70 -23.46
C SER A 333 6.91 -5.60 -23.22
N ASP A 334 6.47 -4.48 -22.68
CA ASP A 334 7.35 -3.35 -22.40
C ASP A 334 8.25 -3.65 -21.20
N PHE A 335 9.50 -3.19 -21.26
CA PHE A 335 10.46 -3.37 -20.19
C PHE A 335 11.45 -2.22 -20.20
N GLU A 336 11.63 -1.59 -19.05
CA GLU A 336 12.55 -0.47 -18.88
C GLU A 336 13.82 -0.91 -18.17
N VAL A 337 14.94 -0.79 -18.87
CA VAL A 337 16.26 -1.27 -18.43
C VAL A 337 16.70 -0.63 -17.11
N ASN A 338 16.50 0.68 -16.99
CA ASN A 338 16.93 1.45 -15.82
C ASN A 338 15.92 1.40 -14.67
N ASN A 339 14.66 1.06 -14.96
CA ASN A 339 13.63 0.92 -13.96
C ASN A 339 12.68 -0.23 -14.35
N PRO A 340 13.10 -1.49 -14.11
CA PRO A 340 12.32 -2.68 -14.44
C PRO A 340 10.90 -2.62 -13.89
N ASN A 341 10.71 -1.88 -12.78
CA ASN A 341 9.45 -1.79 -12.06
C ASN A 341 8.63 -0.53 -12.32
N SER A 342 8.83 0.16 -13.45
CA SER A 342 7.98 1.30 -13.86
C SER A 342 7.43 1.18 -15.28
N SER A 343 7.41 -0.04 -15.83
CA SER A 343 7.45 -0.30 -17.27
C SER A 343 6.11 -0.35 -18.00
N ASN A 344 5.14 0.53 -17.71
CA ASN A 344 4.04 0.76 -18.66
C ASN A 344 4.39 1.95 -19.57
N LYS A 345 3.97 1.90 -20.83
CA LYS A 345 4.23 2.95 -21.82
C LYS A 345 2.96 3.53 -22.43
N SER A 346 3.11 4.72 -23.01
CA SER A 346 2.00 5.40 -23.69
C SER A 346 1.56 4.60 -24.90
N HIS A 347 0.25 4.48 -25.08
CA HIS A 347 -0.36 3.93 -26.28
C HIS A 347 -0.30 4.97 -27.41
N ILE A 348 0.35 4.75 -28.55
CA ILE A 348 1.20 3.65 -29.01
C ILE A 348 2.66 4.15 -29.00
N SER A 349 3.60 3.36 -28.48
CA SER A 349 5.01 3.76 -28.45
C SER A 349 6.01 2.61 -28.60
N PHE A 350 7.23 2.96 -28.97
CA PHE A 350 8.38 2.05 -28.99
C PHE A 350 9.42 2.48 -27.94
N ASN A 351 10.15 1.50 -27.43
CA ASN A 351 11.39 1.64 -26.70
C ASN A 351 12.50 0.91 -27.47
N ALA A 352 13.76 1.01 -27.01
CA ALA A 352 14.88 0.39 -27.72
C ALA A 352 14.71 -1.14 -27.84
N ARG A 353 14.29 -1.81 -26.76
CA ARG A 353 14.15 -3.27 -26.70
C ARG A 353 13.06 -3.78 -27.65
N ASN A 354 11.85 -3.23 -27.58
CA ASN A 354 10.74 -3.67 -28.42
C ASN A 354 10.95 -3.25 -29.89
N GLY A 355 11.66 -2.13 -30.15
CA GLY A 355 12.08 -1.72 -31.48
C GLY A 355 13.10 -2.68 -32.10
N GLU A 356 14.11 -3.11 -31.35
CA GLU A 356 15.07 -4.12 -31.80
C GLU A 356 14.40 -5.49 -32.03
N TRP A 357 13.57 -5.93 -31.09
CA TRP A 357 12.77 -7.15 -31.24
C TRP A 357 11.91 -7.09 -32.50
N PHE A 358 11.27 -5.94 -32.75
CA PHE A 358 10.43 -5.75 -33.93
C PHE A 358 11.23 -5.80 -35.23
N ALA A 359 12.38 -5.12 -35.27
CA ALA A 359 13.29 -5.18 -36.42
C ALA A 359 13.79 -6.60 -36.71
N ARG A 360 13.98 -7.42 -35.68
CA ARG A 360 14.37 -8.84 -35.81
C ARG A 360 13.26 -9.71 -36.41
N GLU A 361 12.01 -9.51 -36.00
CA GLU A 361 10.84 -10.16 -36.62
C GLU A 361 10.68 -9.79 -38.10
N LEU A 362 10.87 -8.51 -38.45
CA LEU A 362 10.83 -8.05 -39.85
C LEU A 362 11.88 -8.75 -40.73
N ASN A 363 13.10 -8.92 -40.21
CA ASN A 363 14.23 -9.54 -40.90
C ASN A 363 14.25 -11.08 -40.84
N ALA A 364 13.16 -11.73 -40.42
CA ALA A 364 13.06 -13.19 -40.28
C ALA A 364 14.13 -13.82 -39.37
N ASN A 365 14.65 -13.04 -38.40
CA ASN A 365 15.62 -13.47 -37.40
C ASN A 365 15.00 -13.31 -36.00
N ALA A 366 13.82 -13.90 -35.81
CA ALA A 366 13.00 -13.74 -34.62
C ALA A 366 13.77 -14.08 -33.33
N ILE A 367 13.64 -13.22 -32.32
CA ILE A 367 14.17 -13.42 -30.98
C ILE A 367 13.03 -13.39 -29.97
N THR A 368 13.21 -14.03 -28.82
CA THR A 368 12.26 -13.96 -27.71
C THR A 368 12.71 -12.95 -26.67
N THR A 369 11.76 -12.32 -25.99
CA THR A 369 12.04 -11.34 -24.93
C THR A 369 11.82 -11.96 -23.55
N ASN A 370 12.82 -11.81 -22.67
CA ASN A 370 12.74 -12.20 -21.26
C ASN A 370 13.72 -11.39 -20.42
N CYS A 371 13.18 -10.50 -19.60
CA CYS A 371 13.85 -9.72 -18.58
C CYS A 371 13.16 -9.89 -17.20
N SER A 372 12.32 -10.92 -17.05
CA SER A 372 11.51 -11.14 -15.85
C SER A 372 12.36 -11.40 -14.60
N PHE A 373 13.58 -11.91 -14.78
CA PHE A 373 14.57 -12.11 -13.72
C PHE A 373 15.01 -10.81 -13.03
N LEU A 374 14.72 -9.64 -13.61
CA LEU A 374 14.99 -8.34 -12.99
C LEU A 374 13.77 -7.75 -12.27
N CYS A 375 12.56 -8.28 -12.48
CA CYS A 375 11.32 -7.80 -11.87
C CYS A 375 11.32 -8.02 -10.36
N SER A 376 11.08 -6.97 -9.56
CA SER A 376 11.07 -7.07 -8.09
C SER A 376 9.85 -7.85 -7.57
N GLY A 377 10.01 -8.52 -6.42
CA GLY A 377 8.89 -9.18 -5.73
C GLY A 377 8.46 -10.52 -6.33
N THR A 378 9.16 -10.99 -7.36
CA THR A 378 9.03 -12.35 -7.87
C THR A 378 10.02 -13.26 -7.15
N SER A 379 9.66 -14.53 -6.94
CA SER A 379 10.57 -15.58 -6.45
C SER A 379 11.80 -15.76 -7.36
N SER A 380 11.73 -15.27 -8.61
CA SER A 380 12.82 -15.16 -9.57
C SER A 380 13.74 -13.94 -9.37
N SER A 381 13.62 -13.15 -8.30
CA SER A 381 14.43 -11.93 -8.09
C SER A 381 15.35 -11.98 -6.87
N GLN A 382 15.58 -13.17 -6.30
CA GLN A 382 16.37 -13.38 -5.09
C GLN A 382 17.49 -14.40 -5.33
N ILE A 383 18.56 -14.30 -4.52
CA ILE A 383 19.61 -15.33 -4.48
C ILE A 383 19.03 -16.57 -3.79
N SER A 384 19.04 -17.69 -4.50
CA SER A 384 18.62 -18.99 -3.97
C SER A 384 19.75 -19.62 -3.16
N GLY A 385 19.42 -20.29 -2.06
CA GLY A 385 20.37 -20.95 -1.15
C GLY A 385 19.96 -20.79 0.32
N ASN A 386 20.59 -21.59 1.19
CA ASN A 386 20.26 -21.64 2.62
C ASN A 386 20.59 -20.32 3.34
N GLU A 387 19.78 -19.96 4.33
CA GLU A 387 19.99 -18.80 5.20
C GLU A 387 21.11 -19.02 6.23
N THR A 388 21.52 -20.29 6.43
CA THR A 388 22.62 -20.68 7.32
C THR A 388 23.65 -21.52 6.56
N LEU A 389 24.94 -21.26 6.81
CA LEU A 389 26.08 -21.95 6.22
C LEU A 389 26.93 -22.60 7.33
N CYS A 390 26.94 -23.92 7.42
CA CYS A 390 27.67 -24.66 8.46
C CYS A 390 29.06 -25.10 8.03
N THR A 391 29.21 -25.52 6.77
CA THR A 391 30.48 -25.99 6.19
C THR A 391 30.65 -25.43 4.78
N SER A 392 29.79 -25.88 3.85
CA SER A 392 29.76 -25.46 2.46
C SER A 392 28.32 -25.48 1.96
N ALA A 393 27.93 -24.51 1.14
CA ALA A 393 26.63 -24.48 0.50
C ALA A 393 26.67 -23.78 -0.86
N ASN A 394 25.76 -24.20 -1.73
CA ASN A 394 25.57 -23.62 -3.05
C ASN A 394 24.56 -22.48 -2.98
N TYR A 395 24.89 -21.40 -3.68
CA TYR A 395 24.00 -20.28 -3.91
C TYR A 395 23.86 -20.08 -5.41
N SER A 396 22.66 -19.76 -5.88
CA SER A 396 22.40 -19.57 -7.31
C SER A 396 21.67 -18.27 -7.60
N ALA A 397 22.04 -17.67 -8.73
CA ALA A 397 21.40 -16.50 -9.29
C ALA A 397 20.04 -16.85 -9.89
N PRO A 398 19.16 -15.86 -10.08
CA PRO A 398 18.01 -16.02 -10.96
C PRO A 398 18.33 -16.52 -12.36
N THR A 399 17.46 -17.37 -12.91
CA THR A 399 17.55 -17.87 -14.27
C THR A 399 17.24 -16.76 -15.29
N GLY A 400 18.04 -16.64 -16.35
CA GLY A 400 17.78 -15.73 -17.48
C GLY A 400 18.82 -14.63 -17.69
N ALA A 401 19.67 -14.35 -16.69
CA ALA A 401 20.83 -13.48 -16.88
C ALA A 401 21.95 -14.17 -17.68
N THR A 402 22.86 -13.37 -18.23
CA THR A 402 24.03 -13.85 -19.00
C THR A 402 25.35 -13.47 -18.34
N THR A 403 25.32 -12.51 -17.41
CA THR A 403 26.49 -12.02 -16.69
C THR A 403 26.20 -12.08 -15.19
N TYR A 404 27.19 -12.52 -14.42
CA TYR A 404 27.09 -12.69 -12.97
C TYR A 404 28.38 -12.20 -12.30
N THR A 405 28.25 -11.25 -11.39
CA THR A 405 29.36 -10.76 -10.58
C THR A 405 28.97 -10.88 -9.11
N TRP A 406 29.56 -11.85 -8.44
CA TRP A 406 29.34 -12.10 -7.02
C TRP A 406 30.40 -11.38 -6.18
N SER A 407 29.98 -10.84 -5.04
CA SER A 407 30.89 -10.22 -4.08
C SER A 407 30.37 -10.38 -2.66
N ILE A 408 31.27 -10.32 -1.69
CA ILE A 408 30.92 -10.31 -0.26
C ILE A 408 31.16 -8.89 0.25
N THR A 409 30.09 -8.22 0.67
CA THR A 409 30.17 -6.84 1.17
C THR A 409 30.37 -6.75 2.67
N GLN A 410 30.02 -7.82 3.40
CA GLN A 410 30.22 -7.93 4.85
C GLN A 410 30.57 -9.37 5.20
N GLY A 411 31.52 -9.58 6.12
CA GLY A 411 31.90 -10.92 6.60
C GLY A 411 32.82 -11.70 5.65
N ASN A 412 33.57 -11.02 4.76
CA ASN A 412 34.50 -11.66 3.81
C ASN A 412 35.58 -12.53 4.48
N SER A 413 35.91 -12.30 5.76
CA SER A 413 36.83 -13.14 6.53
C SER A 413 36.23 -14.48 6.99
N LEU A 414 34.90 -14.65 6.91
CA LEU A 414 34.19 -15.84 7.41
C LEU A 414 34.01 -16.93 6.34
N VAL A 415 34.07 -16.57 5.07
CA VAL A 415 33.83 -17.48 3.94
C VAL A 415 34.79 -17.23 2.79
N THR A 416 35.04 -18.27 2.01
CA THR A 416 35.65 -18.17 0.68
C THR A 416 34.59 -18.37 -0.38
N LEU A 417 34.70 -17.62 -1.47
CA LEU A 417 33.78 -17.67 -2.60
C LEU A 417 34.47 -18.34 -3.79
N SER A 418 33.82 -19.35 -4.37
CA SER A 418 34.26 -20.01 -5.60
C SER A 418 33.14 -20.03 -6.63
N GLY A 419 33.48 -19.95 -7.92
CA GLY A 419 32.49 -19.90 -9.02
C GLY A 419 32.04 -18.49 -9.43
N ASN A 420 32.77 -17.43 -9.04
CA ASN A 420 32.46 -16.08 -9.51
C ASN A 420 32.48 -16.01 -11.05
N GLY A 421 31.57 -15.23 -11.65
CA GLY A 421 31.36 -15.23 -13.10
C GLY A 421 30.30 -16.21 -13.60
N THR A 422 29.78 -17.10 -12.74
CA THR A 422 28.79 -18.11 -13.13
C THR A 422 27.44 -17.92 -12.44
N ASN A 423 26.42 -18.65 -12.89
CA ASN A 423 25.07 -18.59 -12.33
C ASN A 423 24.94 -19.25 -10.94
N SER A 424 25.97 -19.93 -10.45
CA SER A 424 26.00 -20.51 -9.10
C SER A 424 27.38 -20.46 -8.48
N ILE A 425 27.44 -20.13 -7.20
CA ILE A 425 28.68 -20.11 -6.43
C ILE A 425 28.60 -21.13 -5.30
N VAL A 426 29.78 -21.51 -4.81
CA VAL A 426 29.93 -22.25 -3.56
C VAL A 426 30.59 -21.33 -2.54
N LEU A 427 29.93 -21.15 -1.40
CA LEU A 427 30.54 -20.51 -0.23
C LEU A 427 31.07 -21.60 0.70
N ASN A 428 32.35 -21.53 1.04
CA ASN A 428 32.98 -22.42 2.01
C ASN A 428 33.39 -21.64 3.25
N LYS A 429 33.08 -22.16 4.43
CA LYS A 429 33.50 -21.57 5.71
C LYS A 429 35.04 -21.55 5.80
N THR A 430 35.62 -20.42 6.22
CA THR A 430 37.10 -20.25 6.26
C THR A 430 37.78 -21.01 7.40
N SER A 431 37.09 -21.20 8.53
CA SER A 431 37.61 -21.96 9.66
C SER A 431 36.48 -22.61 10.48
N PRO A 432 36.75 -23.69 11.23
CA PRO A 432 35.75 -24.33 12.09
C PRO A 432 35.07 -23.38 13.08
N ASN A 433 35.78 -22.36 13.56
CA ASN A 433 35.31 -21.39 14.55
C ASN A 433 34.72 -20.10 13.95
N ALA A 434 34.75 -19.93 12.62
CA ALA A 434 34.17 -18.75 11.98
C ALA A 434 32.66 -18.68 12.29
N SER A 435 32.21 -17.59 12.90
CA SER A 435 30.79 -17.35 13.15
C SER A 435 30.45 -15.88 12.92
N GLY A 436 29.30 -15.63 12.32
CA GLY A 436 28.78 -14.29 12.11
C GLY A 436 27.96 -14.14 10.84
N SER A 437 27.50 -12.92 10.58
CA SER A 437 26.71 -12.58 9.40
C SER A 437 27.59 -12.28 8.19
N VAL A 438 27.22 -12.85 7.04
CA VAL A 438 27.79 -12.57 5.72
C VAL A 438 26.73 -11.96 4.83
N THR A 439 27.07 -10.84 4.18
CA THR A 439 26.22 -10.22 3.17
C THR A 439 26.78 -10.54 1.79
N LEU A 440 26.06 -11.40 1.07
CA LEU A 440 26.35 -11.81 -0.29
C LEU A 440 25.64 -10.87 -1.28
N ASN A 441 26.41 -10.22 -2.14
CA ASN A 441 25.91 -9.39 -3.23
C ASN A 441 26.08 -10.13 -4.57
N LEU A 442 25.08 -9.99 -5.44
CA LEU A 442 25.12 -10.43 -6.81
C LEU A 442 24.70 -9.27 -7.71
N ASN A 443 25.62 -8.78 -8.54
CA ASN A 443 25.29 -7.95 -9.69
C ASN A 443 25.11 -8.86 -10.92
N PHE A 444 23.89 -8.96 -11.44
CA PHE A 444 23.56 -9.86 -12.53
C PHE A 444 22.71 -9.16 -13.59
N GLY A 445 22.75 -9.64 -14.82
CA GLY A 445 22.06 -8.97 -15.92
C GLY A 445 22.32 -9.56 -17.30
N SER A 446 21.82 -8.85 -18.29
CA SER A 446 22.17 -9.03 -19.70
C SER A 446 22.27 -7.67 -20.37
N PRO A 447 23.04 -7.53 -21.47
CA PRO A 447 23.09 -6.28 -22.23
C PRO A 447 21.70 -5.79 -22.68
N THR A 448 20.78 -6.72 -22.98
CA THR A 448 19.42 -6.41 -23.45
C THR A 448 18.48 -5.96 -22.33
N CYS A 449 18.66 -6.47 -21.11
CA CYS A 449 17.77 -6.20 -19.97
C CYS A 449 18.35 -5.21 -18.96
N GLY A 450 19.65 -4.93 -19.05
CA GLY A 450 20.38 -4.21 -18.01
C GLY A 450 20.85 -5.12 -16.89
N PHE A 451 21.37 -4.46 -15.85
CA PHE A 451 22.00 -5.10 -14.71
C PHE A 451 21.37 -4.61 -13.42
N ARG A 452 21.24 -5.50 -12.45
CA ARG A 452 20.72 -5.19 -11.11
C ARG A 452 21.56 -5.90 -10.07
N THR A 453 21.71 -5.23 -8.92
CA THR A 453 22.32 -5.84 -7.74
C THR A 453 21.24 -6.32 -6.77
N ILE A 454 21.33 -7.58 -6.35
CA ILE A 454 20.53 -8.17 -5.27
C ILE A 454 21.45 -8.65 -4.15
N THR A 455 20.90 -8.72 -2.94
CA THR A 455 21.66 -9.08 -1.73
C THR A 455 20.96 -10.20 -0.96
N LYS A 456 21.75 -11.03 -0.29
CA LYS A 456 21.28 -12.06 0.64
C LYS A 456 22.16 -12.06 1.88
N VAL A 457 21.52 -12.04 3.05
CA VAL A 457 22.21 -12.17 4.33
C VAL A 457 22.22 -13.65 4.72
N ILE A 458 23.39 -14.16 5.10
CA ILE A 458 23.64 -15.56 5.43
C ILE A 458 24.32 -15.60 6.79
N TRP A 459 23.82 -16.42 7.70
CA TRP A 459 24.52 -16.69 8.96
C TRP A 459 25.53 -17.82 8.78
N VAL A 460 26.80 -17.58 9.11
CA VAL A 460 27.88 -18.56 9.01
C VAL A 460 28.18 -19.14 10.38
N GLY A 461 28.31 -20.46 10.45
CA GLY A 461 28.66 -21.18 11.68
C GLY A 461 27.59 -21.09 12.77
N SER A 462 28.03 -21.33 14.00
CA SER A 462 27.13 -21.47 15.15
C SER A 462 26.54 -20.15 15.61
N LYS A 463 25.21 -20.10 15.79
CA LYS A 463 24.51 -18.93 16.32
C LYS A 463 24.28 -19.08 17.82
N VAL A 464 24.77 -18.11 18.59
CA VAL A 464 24.45 -17.97 20.01
C VAL A 464 23.13 -17.21 20.09
N PHE A 465 22.12 -17.81 20.71
CA PHE A 465 20.82 -17.17 20.95
C PHE A 465 20.77 -16.67 22.38
N ASN A 466 20.27 -15.45 22.58
CA ASN A 466 20.07 -14.93 23.93
C ASN A 466 18.80 -15.52 24.52
N ASP A 467 18.83 -15.91 25.78
CA ASP A 467 17.65 -16.23 26.55
C ASP A 467 17.02 -14.94 27.12
N VAL A 468 15.70 -14.82 27.03
CA VAL A 468 14.95 -13.70 27.62
C VAL A 468 13.92 -14.25 28.59
N VAL A 469 13.94 -13.72 29.80
CA VAL A 469 12.94 -14.03 30.83
C VAL A 469 11.69 -13.18 30.58
N GLN A 470 10.59 -13.82 30.20
CA GLN A 470 9.34 -13.13 29.88
C GLN A 470 8.42 -12.97 31.08
N ASN A 471 8.26 -14.04 31.87
CA ASN A 471 7.40 -14.09 33.04
C ASN A 471 8.11 -14.82 34.18
N SER A 472 7.93 -14.30 35.38
CA SER A 472 8.82 -14.56 36.49
C SER A 472 8.00 -14.55 37.79
N SER A 473 7.94 -15.70 38.47
CA SER A 473 7.26 -15.90 39.75
C SER A 473 8.17 -16.65 40.72
N CYS A 474 7.72 -16.83 41.96
CA CYS A 474 8.50 -17.53 42.98
C CYS A 474 8.49 -19.05 42.85
N SER A 475 7.56 -19.59 42.09
CA SER A 475 7.46 -21.02 41.84
C SER A 475 7.92 -21.37 40.42
N SER A 476 8.02 -20.41 39.50
CA SER A 476 8.41 -20.69 38.13
C SER A 476 8.98 -19.48 37.38
N VAL A 477 9.86 -19.74 36.41
CA VAL A 477 10.35 -18.77 35.43
C VAL A 477 10.10 -19.29 34.02
N THR A 478 9.63 -18.40 33.13
CA THR A 478 9.45 -18.68 31.70
C THR A 478 10.59 -18.06 30.92
N ILE A 479 11.26 -18.90 30.12
CA ILE A 479 12.42 -18.53 29.31
C ILE A 479 12.06 -18.71 27.84
N ASP A 480 12.28 -17.67 27.05
CA ASP A 480 12.12 -17.67 25.60
C ASP A 480 13.47 -17.46 24.90
N PHE A 481 13.72 -18.22 23.83
CA PHE A 481 14.92 -18.07 22.99
C PHE A 481 14.63 -17.10 21.84
N VAL A 482 14.84 -15.80 22.07
CA VAL A 482 14.39 -14.77 21.13
C VAL A 482 15.14 -14.87 19.80
N GLY A 483 14.37 -14.99 18.71
CA GLY A 483 14.88 -15.04 17.34
C GLY A 483 15.50 -16.39 16.95
N ALA A 484 15.17 -17.46 17.69
CA ALA A 484 15.58 -18.83 17.41
C ALA A 484 14.65 -19.54 16.42
N GLY A 485 13.35 -19.26 16.44
CA GLY A 485 12.34 -20.01 15.67
C GLY A 485 12.52 -21.52 15.82
N ASN A 486 12.48 -22.26 14.71
CA ASN A 486 12.74 -23.70 14.68
C ASN A 486 14.24 -24.08 14.56
N SER A 487 15.16 -23.15 14.85
CA SER A 487 16.60 -23.33 14.57
C SER A 487 17.39 -24.08 15.65
N LEU A 488 16.71 -24.57 16.68
CA LEU A 488 17.29 -25.20 17.86
C LEU A 488 16.69 -26.57 18.10
N SER A 489 17.52 -27.53 18.49
CA SER A 489 17.11 -28.88 18.88
C SER A 489 17.84 -29.33 20.15
N ASN A 490 17.36 -30.40 20.80
CA ASN A 490 17.96 -30.97 22.00
C ASN A 490 18.23 -29.96 23.13
N ILE A 491 17.34 -28.97 23.29
CA ILE A 491 17.45 -27.97 24.35
C ILE A 491 17.29 -28.67 25.69
N SER A 492 18.27 -28.51 26.56
CA SER A 492 18.32 -29.07 27.89
C SER A 492 18.89 -28.07 28.87
N PHE A 493 18.42 -28.14 30.10
CA PHE A 493 18.89 -27.30 31.20
C PHE A 493 19.62 -28.20 32.20
N SER A 494 20.76 -27.72 32.70
CA SER A 494 21.62 -28.46 33.62
C SER A 494 22.32 -27.53 34.61
N GLN A 495 22.94 -28.13 35.64
CA GLN A 495 23.74 -27.40 36.64
C GLN A 495 22.98 -26.22 37.29
N PHE A 496 21.75 -26.49 37.75
CA PHE A 496 21.00 -25.50 38.53
C PHE A 496 21.72 -25.23 39.86
N ILE A 497 22.16 -23.99 40.07
CA ILE A 497 22.81 -23.55 41.30
C ILE A 497 21.95 -22.47 41.94
N THR A 498 21.62 -22.66 43.21
CA THR A 498 20.91 -21.67 44.03
C THR A 498 21.69 -21.36 45.30
N ASN A 499 21.65 -20.09 45.74
CA ASN A 499 22.18 -19.64 47.04
C ASN A 499 23.61 -20.14 47.37
N GLY A 500 24.51 -20.21 46.38
CA GLY A 500 25.96 -20.31 46.56
C GLY A 500 26.54 -21.70 46.86
N THR A 501 25.76 -22.73 47.19
CA THR A 501 26.31 -24.06 47.53
C THR A 501 25.46 -25.28 47.16
N THR A 502 24.21 -25.11 46.73
CA THR A 502 23.33 -26.27 46.40
C THR A 502 23.28 -26.53 44.90
N VAL A 503 23.81 -27.67 44.46
CA VAL A 503 23.70 -28.15 43.08
C VAL A 503 22.45 -29.03 42.96
N ASN A 504 21.53 -28.63 42.07
CA ASN A 504 20.32 -29.37 41.67
C ASN A 504 19.19 -29.51 42.73
N PRO A 505 18.62 -28.40 43.25
CA PRO A 505 17.60 -28.45 44.30
C PRO A 505 16.21 -28.71 43.71
N ASN A 506 15.87 -29.95 43.37
CA ASN A 506 14.53 -30.33 42.87
C ASN A 506 13.96 -29.41 41.77
N VAL A 507 14.84 -28.79 40.96
CA VAL A 507 14.43 -27.93 39.85
C VAL A 507 14.03 -28.84 38.70
N THR A 508 12.81 -28.65 38.22
CA THR A 508 12.31 -29.34 37.02
C THR A 508 12.01 -28.32 35.95
N TYR A 509 12.15 -28.71 34.69
CA TYR A 509 11.75 -27.87 33.57
C TYR A 509 10.94 -28.71 32.58
N TYR A 510 10.07 -28.05 31.84
CA TYR A 510 9.32 -28.66 30.76
C TYR A 510 9.14 -27.67 29.60
N ALA A 511 8.99 -28.20 28.40
CA ALA A 511 8.72 -27.40 27.22
C ALA A 511 7.33 -26.75 27.32
N ASN A 512 7.27 -25.45 27.03
CA ASN A 512 6.05 -24.64 27.04
C ASN A 512 5.59 -24.30 25.60
N GLY A 513 5.97 -25.13 24.63
CA GLY A 513 5.67 -24.93 23.21
C GLY A 513 6.50 -23.81 22.60
N THR A 514 5.86 -23.03 21.72
CA THR A 514 6.46 -21.85 21.07
C THR A 514 5.70 -20.60 21.43
N ASN A 515 6.39 -19.47 21.59
CA ASN A 515 5.73 -18.18 21.79
C ASN A 515 5.05 -17.68 20.50
N SER A 516 4.44 -16.49 20.54
CA SER A 516 3.74 -15.87 19.39
C SER A 516 4.63 -15.63 18.16
N ASN A 517 5.95 -15.62 18.33
CA ASN A 517 6.93 -15.44 17.27
C ASN A 517 7.48 -16.78 16.74
N GLY A 518 7.00 -17.92 17.27
CA GLY A 518 7.47 -19.25 16.91
C GLY A 518 8.78 -19.67 17.59
N ASP A 519 9.25 -18.91 18.59
CA ASP A 519 10.48 -19.23 19.33
C ASP A 519 10.20 -20.30 20.43
N PRO A 520 11.13 -21.22 20.71
CA PRO A 520 10.97 -22.22 21.76
C PRO A 520 10.86 -21.56 23.13
N SER A 521 9.88 -22.01 23.93
CA SER A 521 9.63 -21.53 25.28
C SER A 521 9.73 -22.67 26.29
N PHE A 522 10.30 -22.39 27.46
CA PHE A 522 10.45 -23.36 28.55
C PHE A 522 10.03 -22.76 29.87
N ILE A 523 9.39 -23.58 30.71
CA ILE A 523 9.09 -23.22 32.10
C ILE A 523 10.02 -24.01 33.00
N ILE A 524 10.74 -23.29 33.86
CA ILE A 524 11.55 -23.87 34.94
C ILE A 524 10.82 -23.66 36.26
N LEU A 525 10.57 -24.75 36.99
CA LEU A 525 9.95 -24.75 38.31
C LEU A 525 11.01 -24.62 39.40
N LEU A 526 10.84 -23.63 40.27
CA LEU A 526 11.74 -23.35 41.40
C LEU A 526 11.26 -24.11 42.65
N PRO A 527 12.18 -24.61 43.49
CA PRO A 527 11.83 -25.27 44.74
C PRO A 527 11.10 -24.31 45.69
N SER A 528 10.04 -24.82 46.34
CA SER A 528 9.19 -24.00 47.21
C SER A 528 9.87 -23.61 48.53
N ASN A 529 10.88 -24.35 49.00
CA ASN A 529 11.58 -24.10 50.25
C ASN A 529 12.99 -24.75 50.28
N PRO A 530 14.10 -24.01 50.52
CA PRO A 530 14.18 -22.55 50.61
C PRO A 530 14.10 -21.89 49.22
N GLN A 531 13.38 -20.76 49.15
CA GLN A 531 13.25 -19.96 47.93
C GLN A 531 14.62 -19.40 47.48
N PRO A 532 15.04 -19.62 46.22
CA PRO A 532 16.34 -19.19 45.76
C PRO A 532 16.39 -17.66 45.54
N SER A 533 17.46 -16.99 46.00
CA SER A 533 17.68 -15.56 45.74
C SER A 533 18.24 -15.27 44.34
N PHE A 534 18.84 -16.29 43.72
CA PHE A 534 19.25 -16.33 42.34
C PHE A 534 19.28 -17.79 41.86
N LEU A 535 19.10 -17.98 40.56
CA LEU A 535 19.26 -19.25 39.85
C LEU A 535 20.35 -19.06 38.80
N LEU A 536 21.37 -19.91 38.84
CA LEU A 536 22.32 -20.07 37.75
C LEU A 536 22.01 -21.40 37.07
N TYR A 537 22.10 -21.44 35.74
CA TYR A 537 21.88 -22.66 34.99
C TYR A 537 22.67 -22.63 33.69
N ASN A 538 23.01 -23.84 33.23
CA ASN A 538 23.57 -24.05 31.91
C ASN A 538 22.44 -24.48 30.97
N ILE A 539 22.29 -23.74 29.88
CA ILE A 539 21.45 -24.13 28.76
C ILE A 539 22.35 -24.84 27.77
N THR A 540 22.02 -26.08 27.41
CA THR A 540 22.70 -26.80 26.34
C THR A 540 21.71 -27.06 25.21
N TYR A 541 22.06 -26.66 23.99
CA TYR A 541 21.23 -26.91 22.82
C TYR A 541 22.10 -27.24 21.61
N THR A 542 21.51 -27.90 20.62
CA THR A 542 22.12 -28.16 19.31
C THR A 542 21.59 -27.12 18.32
N ASP A 543 22.50 -26.35 17.73
CA ASP A 543 22.15 -25.39 16.68
C ASP A 543 21.88 -26.07 15.32
N ASN A 544 21.46 -25.29 14.32
CA ASN A 544 21.25 -25.76 12.94
C ASN A 544 22.51 -26.36 12.28
N CYS A 545 23.70 -26.14 12.84
CA CYS A 545 24.95 -26.72 12.36
C CYS A 545 25.35 -27.99 13.11
N GLY A 546 24.47 -28.53 13.96
CA GLY A 546 24.74 -29.72 14.75
C GLY A 546 25.72 -29.49 15.90
N SER A 547 26.10 -28.23 16.15
CA SER A 547 27.04 -27.89 17.22
C SER A 547 26.29 -27.79 18.53
N THR A 548 26.78 -28.50 19.54
CA THR A 548 26.26 -28.41 20.91
C THR A 548 26.87 -27.19 21.58
N ILE A 549 26.02 -26.21 21.88
CA ILE A 549 26.41 -24.97 22.55
C ILE A 549 25.89 -25.04 23.98
N THR A 550 26.78 -24.82 24.95
CA THR A 550 26.42 -24.63 26.35
C THR A 550 26.61 -23.17 26.71
N GLN A 551 25.53 -22.51 27.13
CA GLN A 551 25.54 -21.15 27.61
C GLN A 551 25.25 -21.09 29.10
N TYR A 552 25.90 -20.16 29.79
CA TYR A 552 25.64 -19.86 31.19
C TYR A 552 24.64 -18.71 31.28
N ALA A 553 23.53 -18.95 31.97
CA ALA A 553 22.50 -17.97 32.20
C ALA A 553 22.27 -17.77 33.70
N HIS A 554 21.80 -16.59 34.06
CA HIS A 554 21.43 -16.27 35.42
C HIS A 554 20.07 -15.59 35.47
N TYR A 555 19.32 -15.91 36.50
CA TYR A 555 18.02 -15.31 36.78
C TYR A 555 17.90 -14.96 38.25
N ARG A 556 17.27 -13.82 38.56
CA ARG A 556 16.96 -13.39 39.93
C ARG A 556 15.44 -13.34 40.11
N PRO A 557 14.85 -14.21 40.95
CA PRO A 557 13.42 -14.16 41.25
C PRO A 557 13.02 -12.83 41.90
N ILE A 558 11.99 -12.20 41.34
CA ILE A 558 11.41 -10.97 41.88
C ILE A 558 10.29 -11.36 42.85
N ASN A 559 10.29 -10.81 44.07
CA ASN A 559 9.24 -10.93 45.10
C ASN A 559 9.07 -12.29 45.84
N CYS A 560 10.15 -13.03 46.12
CA CYS A 560 10.07 -14.37 46.70
C CYS A 560 10.42 -14.45 48.19
N ARG A 561 9.56 -13.83 49.01
CA ARG A 561 9.50 -14.06 50.46
C ARG A 561 8.04 -14.16 50.91
N SER A 562 7.66 -15.27 51.52
CA SER A 562 6.47 -15.36 52.36
C SER A 562 6.64 -14.42 53.57
N ASN A 563 5.68 -13.51 53.76
CA ASN A 563 5.48 -12.71 54.98
C ASN A 563 6.64 -11.81 55.42
N TYR A 564 7.17 -11.01 54.52
CA TYR A 564 7.38 -9.61 54.91
C TYR A 564 6.33 -8.80 54.16
N ARG A 565 5.38 -8.24 54.92
CA ARG A 565 4.81 -6.94 54.55
C ARG A 565 5.98 -6.13 54.00
N LEU A 566 5.81 -5.45 52.86
CA LEU A 566 6.56 -4.20 52.71
C LEU A 566 6.44 -3.54 54.08
N ALA A 567 7.57 -3.30 54.75
CA ALA A 567 7.56 -2.21 55.70
C ALA A 567 7.18 -1.01 54.82
N THR A 568 5.87 -0.74 54.71
CA THR A 568 5.40 0.61 54.96
C THR A 568 6.21 1.02 56.16
N ALA A 569 7.18 1.92 55.96
CA ALA A 569 7.88 2.55 57.06
C ALA A 569 6.82 2.79 58.14
N ASN A 570 7.04 2.33 59.38
CA ASN A 570 6.05 2.51 60.44
C ASN A 570 5.75 4.01 60.53
N THR A 571 4.69 4.46 59.87
CA THR A 571 4.34 5.86 59.83
C THR A 571 3.56 6.13 61.10
N THR A 572 4.15 6.93 61.97
CA THR A 572 3.57 7.36 63.23
C THR A 572 2.34 8.24 62.96
N PHE A 573 2.34 8.96 61.83
CA PHE A 573 1.26 9.81 61.41
C PHE A 573 0.52 9.26 60.19
N GLN A 574 -0.74 9.63 60.05
CA GLN A 574 -1.58 9.40 58.88
C GLN A 574 -2.08 10.74 58.33
N ILE A 575 -2.32 10.78 57.02
CA ILE A 575 -2.82 11.97 56.32
C ILE A 575 -4.13 11.71 55.60
N PHE A 576 -5.11 12.61 55.80
CA PHE A 576 -6.41 12.51 55.14
C PHE A 576 -7.17 13.85 55.12
N PRO A 577 -8.07 14.08 54.15
CA PRO A 577 -8.27 13.26 52.95
C PRO A 577 -7.06 13.38 52.01
N ASN A 578 -6.81 12.32 51.25
CA ASN A 578 -5.76 12.28 50.25
C ASN A 578 -6.18 11.29 49.14
N PRO A 579 -6.61 11.76 47.96
CA PRO A 579 -6.42 13.12 47.43
C PRO A 579 -7.23 14.23 48.13
N SER A 580 -6.75 15.48 48.05
CA SER A 580 -7.47 16.66 48.57
C SER A 580 -7.27 17.88 47.68
N ASN A 581 -8.29 18.73 47.59
CA ASN A 581 -8.27 20.00 46.87
C ASN A 581 -8.28 21.24 47.80
N SER A 582 -8.25 21.02 49.12
CA SER A 582 -8.37 22.09 50.10
C SER A 582 -7.52 21.84 51.35
N LEU A 583 -8.01 21.09 52.33
CA LEU A 583 -7.27 20.81 53.57
C LEU A 583 -6.81 19.36 53.65
N ILE A 584 -5.62 19.14 54.19
CA ILE A 584 -5.08 17.82 54.54
C ILE A 584 -4.79 17.82 56.03
N ASN A 585 -5.38 16.87 56.75
CA ASN A 585 -5.14 16.68 58.18
C ASN A 585 -3.99 15.69 58.37
N ILE A 586 -3.17 15.95 59.37
CA ILE A 586 -2.11 15.07 59.85
C ILE A 586 -2.46 14.69 61.29
N THR A 587 -2.57 13.41 61.59
CA THR A 587 -2.90 12.91 62.93
C THR A 587 -2.13 11.61 63.20
N LEU A 588 -2.09 11.12 64.45
CA LEU A 588 -1.49 9.82 64.74
C LEU A 588 -2.24 8.70 64.03
N PHE A 589 -1.47 7.74 63.52
CA PHE A 589 -2.02 6.51 62.97
C PHE A 589 -2.47 5.55 64.08
N ASP A 590 -1.71 5.48 65.18
CA ASP A 590 -2.00 4.63 66.35
C ASP A 590 -1.57 5.37 67.64
N GLU A 591 -2.46 5.45 68.63
CA GLU A 591 -2.18 6.08 69.92
C GLU A 591 -1.07 5.37 70.71
N ASN A 592 -0.86 4.06 70.46
CA ASN A 592 0.21 3.29 71.09
C ASN A 592 1.60 3.61 70.52
N LEU A 593 1.66 4.34 69.39
CA LEU A 593 2.87 4.80 68.73
C LEU A 593 3.12 6.30 68.96
N ALA A 594 2.37 6.94 69.85
CA ALA A 594 2.49 8.36 70.12
C ALA A 594 3.93 8.75 70.53
N PRO A 595 4.53 9.79 69.90
CA PRO A 595 5.80 10.33 70.34
C PRO A 595 5.74 10.80 71.80
N LYS A 596 6.90 10.83 72.47
CA LYS A 596 6.98 11.33 73.86
C LYS A 596 6.41 12.76 73.91
N PRO A 597 5.74 13.18 75.00
CA PRO A 597 5.11 14.50 75.08
C PRO A 597 6.05 15.70 74.86
N THR A 598 7.37 15.49 74.98
CA THR A 598 8.42 16.50 74.78
C THR A 598 9.03 16.50 73.37
N ALA A 599 8.60 15.61 72.48
CA ALA A 599 9.18 15.47 71.13
C ALA A 599 8.83 16.66 70.24
N VAL A 600 9.79 17.13 69.45
CA VAL A 600 9.59 18.20 68.46
C VAL A 600 9.25 17.59 67.12
N ILE A 601 8.03 17.86 66.64
CA ILE A 601 7.51 17.27 65.40
C ILE A 601 7.29 18.37 64.36
N LYS A 602 7.87 18.20 63.18
CA LYS A 602 7.79 19.16 62.06
C LYS A 602 7.41 18.47 60.75
N GLY A 603 6.38 18.97 60.09
CA GLY A 603 5.96 18.53 58.76
C GLY A 603 6.41 19.50 57.67
N THR A 604 6.95 19.00 56.57
CA THR A 604 7.39 19.81 55.42
C THR A 604 6.96 19.17 54.10
N LEU A 605 6.25 19.93 53.26
CA LEU A 605 5.74 19.47 51.97
C LEU A 605 6.70 19.86 50.84
N TYR A 606 7.04 18.92 49.97
CA TYR A 606 7.92 19.09 48.82
C TYR A 606 7.20 18.74 47.52
N ASP A 607 7.59 19.37 46.40
CA ASP A 607 7.24 18.85 45.08
C ASP A 607 8.16 17.67 44.66
N LEU A 608 7.86 17.03 43.52
CA LEU A 608 8.64 15.90 43.00
C LEU A 608 10.08 16.25 42.62
N ASN A 609 10.43 17.54 42.51
CA ASN A 609 11.80 18.00 42.32
C ASN A 609 12.51 18.27 43.67
N ASN A 610 11.91 17.85 44.79
CA ASN A 610 12.40 18.00 46.15
C ASN A 610 12.54 19.48 46.59
N ILE A 611 11.74 20.39 45.99
CA ILE A 611 11.67 21.81 46.39
C ILE A 611 10.58 21.97 47.45
N GLU A 612 10.96 22.56 48.60
CA GLU A 612 10.04 22.84 49.71
C GLU A 612 8.94 23.83 49.30
N LYS A 613 7.70 23.50 49.64
CA LYS A 613 6.51 24.31 49.36
C LYS A 613 5.94 24.95 50.60
N THR A 614 5.89 24.21 51.70
CA THR A 614 5.43 24.74 53.00
C THR A 614 5.92 23.85 54.13
N SER A 615 5.99 24.41 55.35
CA SER A 615 6.37 23.68 56.54
C SER A 615 5.62 24.19 57.77
N LEU A 616 5.36 23.30 58.73
CA LEU A 616 4.64 23.57 59.96
C LEU A 616 5.12 22.69 61.12
N ASN A 617 4.86 23.14 62.34
CA ASN A 617 5.09 22.35 63.54
C ASN A 617 3.79 21.61 63.92
N ILE A 618 3.90 20.32 64.23
CA ILE A 618 2.77 19.48 64.63
C ILE A 618 2.71 19.49 66.17
N ILE A 619 1.66 20.07 66.72
CA ILE A 619 1.49 20.25 68.17
C ILE A 619 0.37 19.34 68.67
N GLY A 620 0.60 18.61 69.76
CA GLY A 620 -0.39 17.64 70.26
C GLY A 620 -0.68 16.52 69.27
N ASN A 621 0.31 16.18 68.44
CA ASN A 621 0.27 15.13 67.42
C ASN A 621 -0.82 15.31 66.33
N THR A 622 -1.33 16.53 66.15
CA THR A 622 -2.29 16.87 65.08
C THR A 622 -1.92 18.18 64.40
N ALA A 623 -2.18 18.26 63.08
CA ALA A 623 -1.96 19.47 62.29
C ALA A 623 -2.79 19.47 61.00
N GLN A 624 -2.86 20.61 60.32
CA GLN A 624 -3.52 20.75 59.02
C GLN A 624 -2.65 21.54 58.04
N ILE A 625 -2.68 21.14 56.77
CA ILE A 625 -2.07 21.85 55.64
C ILE A 625 -3.18 22.27 54.68
N ASP A 626 -3.23 23.56 54.36
CA ASP A 626 -4.02 24.06 53.24
C ASP A 626 -3.24 23.87 51.94
N VAL A 627 -3.81 23.08 51.03
CA VAL A 627 -3.28 22.77 49.71
C VAL A 627 -4.08 23.38 48.57
N SER A 628 -5.13 24.16 48.85
CA SER A 628 -6.00 24.78 47.83
C SER A 628 -5.27 25.69 46.85
N HIS A 629 -4.11 26.22 47.26
CA HIS A 629 -3.29 27.13 46.47
C HIS A 629 -2.12 26.44 45.75
N PHE A 630 -1.93 25.12 45.92
CA PHE A 630 -0.93 24.36 45.17
C PHE A 630 -1.47 23.89 43.82
N LYS A 631 -0.57 23.70 42.85
CA LYS A 631 -0.95 23.18 41.53
C LYS A 631 -1.36 21.72 41.66
N LYS A 632 -2.31 21.29 40.85
CA LYS A 632 -2.72 19.88 40.77
C LYS A 632 -1.52 18.99 40.45
N GLY A 633 -1.34 17.92 41.22
CA GLY A 633 -0.17 17.05 41.08
C GLY A 633 0.19 16.28 42.35
N ILE A 634 1.29 15.54 42.26
CA ILE A 634 1.80 14.70 43.37
C ILE A 634 2.90 15.47 44.11
N TYR A 635 2.82 15.44 45.43
CA TYR A 635 3.73 16.06 46.39
C TYR A 635 4.20 15.02 47.41
N VAL A 636 5.27 15.34 48.14
CA VAL A 636 5.82 14.47 49.20
C VAL A 636 5.88 15.26 50.50
N LEU A 637 5.10 14.85 51.49
CA LEU A 637 5.13 15.38 52.85
C LEU A 637 6.14 14.59 53.67
N LYS A 638 7.15 15.24 54.23
CA LYS A 638 8.10 14.65 55.17
C LYS A 638 7.78 15.12 56.59
N ILE A 639 7.56 14.19 57.51
CA ILE A 639 7.33 14.49 58.92
C ILE A 639 8.57 14.03 59.69
N SER A 640 9.22 14.98 60.36
CA SER A 640 10.40 14.75 61.22
C SER A 640 9.97 14.75 62.68
N VAL A 641 10.27 13.67 63.40
CA VAL A 641 10.06 13.51 64.84
C VAL A 641 11.43 13.39 65.49
N ASP A 642 11.87 14.41 66.24
CA ASP A 642 13.19 14.45 66.88
C ASP A 642 14.38 14.12 65.94
N GLY A 643 14.22 14.37 64.64
CA GLY A 643 15.24 14.12 63.60
C GLY A 643 15.01 12.89 62.73
N ASP A 644 14.14 11.96 63.14
CA ASP A 644 13.77 10.80 62.32
C ASP A 644 12.63 11.16 61.36
N ILE A 645 12.84 10.90 60.06
CA ILE A 645 11.96 11.37 58.99
C ILE A 645 11.12 10.23 58.42
N GLU A 646 9.80 10.38 58.46
CA GLU A 646 8.86 9.60 57.66
C GLU A 646 8.33 10.41 56.47
N SER A 647 7.93 9.74 55.39
CA SER A 647 7.48 10.39 54.14
C SER A 647 6.14 9.86 53.68
N HIS A 648 5.26 10.77 53.28
CA HIS A 648 3.90 10.52 52.84
C HIS A 648 3.67 11.14 51.46
N GLN A 649 3.05 10.40 50.54
CA GLN A 649 2.64 10.97 49.25
C GLN A 649 1.36 11.78 49.44
N VAL A 650 1.31 12.99 48.90
CA VAL A 650 0.14 13.87 48.90
C VAL A 650 -0.31 14.11 47.46
N ILE A 651 -1.60 13.94 47.17
CA ILE A 651 -2.19 14.21 45.85
C ILE A 651 -3.10 15.43 45.97
N VAL A 652 -2.74 16.49 45.26
CA VAL A 652 -3.54 17.74 45.17
C VAL A 652 -4.37 17.71 43.90
N GLU A 653 -5.69 17.82 44.05
CA GLU A 653 -6.68 17.67 42.96
C GLU A 653 -7.24 18.95 42.37
#